data_AF-A0AAN6NJL6-F1
#
_entry.id   AF-A0AAN6NJL6-F1
#
_cell.length_a   1.000
_cell.length_b   1.000
_cell.length_c   1.000
_cell.angle_alpha   90.00
_cell.angle_beta   90.00
_cell.angle_gamma   90.00
#
_symmetry.space_group_name_H-M   'P 1'
#
loop_
_entity.id
_entity.type
_entity.pdbx_description
1 polymer ?
#
loop_
_entity_poly.entity_id
_entity_poly.type
_entity_poly.pdbx_seq_one_letter_code
_entity_poly.pdbx_strand_id
1 'polypeptide(L)'
;MLRQTLARSAWRTGKQKASLAGRAAFSATAQRPAEVELTIDGKKVSIEAGSALIQACEKAGVTIPRYCYHEKLMIAGNCRMCLVEVERSPKPVASCAWPVQPGMVVKTNSPLTHKAREGVMEFLLANHPLDCPICDQGGECDLQDQSMRYGADRGRFHEVGGKRAVEDKNIGPLIKTSMNRCIHCTRCVRFANDIAGAPELGSTGRGNDLQIGTYLEKNLDSELSGNVIDLCPVGALTSKPYAFRARPWELKKTESIDVLDGLGSNIRVDSRGLEVMRVLPRLNDDVNEEWINDKTRFACDGLKTQRLTIPLARRDGKFEPVSWEQALTEIAHAYQTLAPKGNEFKAIAGALTEAESMVAMKDLANKLGSENLALDTPNGSQPLAHGIDVRSNYVFNSKIWGIETADCMLLIGTNPRHEAAVLNARIRKQWLRSDLEIGVVGETWDSTFEFEHLGTDLAALKKALSGPFGKKLQAAKKPMIIVGSGVTDHPDAKAFYELVGQFVDKNAGNFMTEEWNGYNVLQREASRVGAFEVGFVTPSAAVAETKPKFVWLLGADEISEADIPKDAFVVYQGHHGDKGAQIADIVLPGAAYTEKAGTYVNTEGRVQMTRAATSLPGASRTDWKIIRAASEFLGAPLPYDDVAQLRDRMFEISPALAAYDVVEPAALRQLSKVQLVDQNKGSKPSGSPLKNPIDNFYFTDVISRSSPTMARCSAAKETGDPRTNFMAPGMEEDRPMGQIAYGA
;
A
#
# COMPACT_ATOMS: atom_id res chain seq x y z
N MET A 1 -26.41 -39.56 -28.60
CA MET A 1 -27.34 -39.11 -29.66
C MET A 1 -27.35 -37.59 -29.59
N LEU A 2 -26.55 -36.89 -30.39
CA LEU A 2 -26.84 -36.45 -31.76
C LEU A 2 -28.00 -35.45 -31.86
N ARG A 3 -27.65 -34.27 -32.39
CA ARG A 3 -28.45 -33.31 -33.19
C ARG A 3 -29.41 -32.42 -32.38
N GLN A 4 -29.63 -31.16 -32.71
CA GLN A 4 -29.22 -30.17 -33.72
C GLN A 4 -29.81 -28.85 -33.13
N THR A 5 -29.37 -27.62 -33.41
CA THR A 5 -29.34 -26.98 -34.72
C THR A 5 -28.57 -25.66 -34.61
N LEU A 6 -27.60 -25.49 -35.50
CA LEU A 6 -27.19 -24.20 -36.05
C LEU A 6 -28.39 -23.49 -36.70
N ALA A 7 -28.48 -22.18 -36.54
CA ALA A 7 -28.81 -21.18 -37.58
C ALA A 7 -29.50 -19.94 -36.97
N ARG A 8 -28.83 -18.79 -37.03
CA ARG A 8 -29.41 -17.48 -37.41
C ARG A 8 -28.30 -16.43 -37.55
N SER A 9 -27.40 -16.68 -38.49
CA SER A 9 -26.56 -15.68 -39.14
C SER A 9 -27.12 -15.42 -40.54
N ALA A 10 -28.14 -14.57 -40.63
CA ALA A 10 -28.51 -13.90 -41.86
C ALA A 10 -29.47 -12.78 -41.48
N TRP A 11 -29.06 -11.54 -41.70
CA TRP A 11 -29.84 -10.46 -42.30
C TRP A 11 -29.08 -9.15 -42.09
N ARG A 12 -28.43 -8.68 -43.15
CA ARG A 12 -28.32 -7.28 -43.61
C ARG A 12 -27.06 -7.10 -44.43
N THR A 13 -27.13 -7.55 -45.69
CA THR A 13 -26.34 -6.99 -46.78
C THR A 13 -27.14 -5.86 -47.41
N GLY A 14 -26.68 -4.63 -47.20
CA GLY A 14 -27.19 -3.44 -47.88
C GLY A 14 -26.02 -2.53 -48.20
N LYS A 15 -25.44 -2.69 -49.40
CA LYS A 15 -24.47 -1.74 -49.95
C LYS A 15 -25.23 -0.46 -50.34
N GLN A 16 -24.96 0.65 -49.66
CA GLN A 16 -25.20 1.98 -50.21
C GLN A 16 -23.87 2.73 -50.35
N LYS A 17 -23.69 3.29 -51.55
CA LYS A 17 -22.53 4.07 -51.98
C LYS A 17 -22.44 5.37 -51.18
N ALA A 18 -21.20 5.75 -50.89
CA ALA A 18 -20.82 6.99 -50.26
C ALA A 18 -21.28 8.23 -51.03
N SER A 19 -21.72 9.24 -50.29
CA SER A 19 -21.61 10.65 -50.68
C SER A 19 -20.80 11.38 -49.62
N LEU A 20 -19.71 12.01 -50.05
CA LEU A 20 -18.83 12.86 -49.25
C LEU A 20 -19.48 14.24 -49.10
N ALA A 21 -19.91 14.61 -47.90
CA ALA A 21 -19.99 16.01 -47.44
C ALA A 21 -20.41 16.06 -45.96
N GLY A 22 -19.66 16.83 -45.15
CA GLY A 22 -20.06 17.25 -43.81
C GLY A 22 -19.28 16.60 -42.67
N ARG A 23 -18.16 17.23 -42.28
CA ARG A 23 -17.51 16.99 -40.99
C ARG A 23 -18.44 17.43 -39.87
N ALA A 24 -18.87 16.50 -39.03
CA ALA A 24 -19.27 16.77 -37.66
C ALA A 24 -18.55 15.76 -36.77
N ALA A 25 -17.59 16.26 -35.98
CA ALA A 25 -16.92 15.48 -34.95
C ALA A 25 -17.94 15.19 -33.85
N PHE A 26 -18.52 14.00 -33.86
CA PHE A 26 -19.20 13.48 -32.68
C PHE A 26 -18.12 13.07 -31.68
N SER A 27 -17.84 13.98 -30.74
CA SER A 27 -17.23 13.60 -29.48
C SER A 27 -18.09 12.50 -28.88
N ALA A 28 -17.51 11.32 -28.69
CA ALA A 28 -18.12 10.27 -27.90
C ALA A 28 -18.11 10.75 -26.44
N THR A 29 -19.14 11.49 -26.03
CA THR A 29 -19.46 11.63 -24.62
C THR A 29 -19.58 10.23 -24.04
N ALA A 30 -18.76 9.92 -23.02
CA ALA A 30 -18.92 8.74 -22.20
C ALA A 30 -20.40 8.53 -21.89
N GLN A 31 -20.90 7.30 -21.98
CA GLN A 31 -22.26 6.98 -21.55
C GLN A 31 -22.41 7.39 -20.09
N ARG A 32 -22.96 8.59 -19.84
CA ARG A 32 -23.45 8.95 -18.53
C ARG A 32 -24.64 8.04 -18.24
N PRO A 33 -24.65 7.30 -17.12
CA PRO A 33 -25.88 6.67 -16.65
C PRO A 33 -26.98 7.72 -16.66
N ALA A 34 -28.20 7.35 -17.06
CA ALA A 34 -29.31 8.29 -17.01
C ALA A 34 -29.44 8.84 -15.59
N GLU A 35 -29.38 10.16 -15.42
CA GLU A 35 -29.55 10.78 -14.11
C GLU A 35 -31.03 10.75 -13.72
N VAL A 36 -31.26 10.49 -12.44
CA VAL A 36 -32.57 10.44 -11.81
C VAL A 36 -32.68 11.63 -10.85
N GLU A 37 -33.69 12.47 -11.06
CA GLU A 37 -34.02 13.56 -10.14
C GLU A 37 -34.95 13.04 -9.02
N LEU A 38 -34.58 13.31 -7.77
CA LEU A 38 -35.39 13.06 -6.58
C LEU A 38 -35.34 14.27 -5.63
N THR A 39 -36.24 14.31 -4.67
CA THR A 39 -36.32 15.38 -3.66
C THR A 39 -35.98 14.81 -2.28
N ILE A 40 -35.00 15.40 -1.60
CA ILE A 40 -34.54 15.02 -0.25
C ILE A 40 -34.71 16.23 0.66
N ASP A 41 -35.58 16.14 1.67
CA ASP A 41 -35.89 17.24 2.60
C ASP A 41 -36.22 18.56 1.90
N GLY A 42 -36.96 18.48 0.79
CA GLY A 42 -37.34 19.62 -0.06
C GLY A 42 -36.27 20.08 -1.06
N LYS A 43 -35.07 19.52 -1.04
CA LYS A 43 -33.99 19.81 -2.00
C LYS A 43 -34.02 18.82 -3.16
N LYS A 44 -34.04 19.32 -4.40
CA LYS A 44 -33.87 18.48 -5.58
C LYS A 44 -32.41 18.06 -5.73
N VAL A 45 -32.18 16.79 -5.99
CA VAL A 45 -30.85 16.23 -6.27
C VAL A 45 -30.94 15.29 -7.47
N SER A 46 -29.94 15.34 -8.33
CA SER A 46 -29.79 14.43 -9.47
C SER A 46 -28.62 13.50 -9.21
N ILE A 47 -28.82 12.19 -9.37
CA ILE A 47 -27.78 11.16 -9.21
C ILE A 47 -27.97 10.07 -10.26
N GLU A 48 -26.94 9.27 -10.49
CA GLU A 48 -26.97 8.16 -11.44
C GLU A 48 -28.08 7.15 -11.12
N ALA A 49 -28.78 6.67 -12.15
CA ALA A 49 -29.76 5.60 -11.99
C ALA A 49 -29.11 4.34 -11.39
N GLY A 50 -29.78 3.73 -10.41
CA GLY A 50 -29.29 2.53 -9.73
C GLY A 50 -28.45 2.81 -8.48
N SER A 51 -28.07 4.06 -8.20
CA SER A 51 -27.47 4.43 -6.92
C SER A 51 -28.38 4.13 -5.73
N ALA A 52 -27.79 3.88 -4.57
CA ALA A 52 -28.54 3.72 -3.32
C ALA A 52 -29.04 5.08 -2.81
N LEU A 53 -30.18 5.08 -2.12
CA LEU A 53 -30.77 6.30 -1.56
C LEU A 53 -29.84 7.03 -0.59
N ILE A 54 -28.98 6.31 0.13
CA ILE A 54 -27.98 6.91 1.03
C ILE A 54 -26.97 7.77 0.28
N GLN A 55 -26.54 7.36 -0.92
CA GLN A 55 -25.60 8.11 -1.77
C GLN A 55 -26.26 9.39 -2.29
N ALA A 56 -27.56 9.32 -2.60
CA ALA A 56 -28.33 10.52 -2.96
C ALA A 56 -28.45 11.50 -1.79
N CYS A 57 -28.63 11.00 -0.56
CA CYS A 57 -28.66 11.82 0.65
C CYS A 57 -27.29 12.48 0.89
N GLU A 58 -26.19 11.74 0.74
CA GLU A 58 -24.82 12.25 0.85
C GLU A 58 -24.55 13.34 -0.19
N LYS A 59 -24.96 13.14 -1.46
CA LYS A 59 -24.87 14.17 -2.51
C LYS A 59 -25.72 15.41 -2.21
N ALA A 60 -26.84 15.26 -1.49
CA ALA A 60 -27.67 16.37 -1.02
C ALA A 60 -27.13 17.06 0.26
N GLY A 61 -26.00 16.60 0.79
CA GLY A 61 -25.40 17.11 2.03
C GLY A 61 -26.14 16.67 3.30
N VAL A 62 -26.89 15.57 3.23
CA VAL A 62 -27.66 15.02 4.35
C VAL A 62 -26.96 13.77 4.90
N THR A 63 -26.52 13.84 6.15
CA THR A 63 -25.86 12.72 6.83
C THR A 63 -26.90 11.73 7.38
N ILE A 64 -26.89 10.50 6.87
CA ILE A 64 -27.71 9.40 7.38
C ILE A 64 -26.87 8.50 8.30
N PRO A 65 -27.35 8.16 9.52
CA PRO A 65 -26.61 7.27 10.41
C PRO A 65 -26.49 5.84 9.82
N ARG A 66 -25.30 5.24 9.97
CA ARG A 66 -24.93 3.97 9.36
C ARG A 66 -24.03 3.14 10.28
N TYR A 67 -24.26 1.82 10.30
CA TYR A 67 -23.37 0.84 10.96
C TYR A 67 -22.89 -0.27 10.03
N CYS A 68 -23.76 -0.80 9.17
CA CYS A 68 -23.37 -1.88 8.26
C CYS A 68 -22.99 -1.38 6.88
N TYR A 69 -23.56 -0.24 6.45
CA TYR A 69 -23.23 0.35 5.16
C TYR A 69 -21.79 0.87 5.20
N HIS A 70 -21.05 0.58 4.15
CA HIS A 70 -19.70 1.05 3.91
C HIS A 70 -19.56 1.17 2.40
N GLU A 71 -19.03 2.29 1.90
CA GLU A 71 -19.05 2.61 0.46
C GLU A 71 -18.25 1.61 -0.38
N LYS A 72 -17.17 1.06 0.21
CA LYS A 72 -16.30 0.07 -0.42
C LYS A 72 -16.71 -1.40 -0.19
N LEU A 73 -17.79 -1.68 0.56
CA LEU A 73 -18.27 -3.05 0.81
C LEU A 73 -19.61 -3.29 0.11
N MET A 74 -19.94 -4.57 -0.11
CA MET A 74 -21.26 -4.97 -0.59
C MET A 74 -22.37 -4.54 0.38
N ILE A 75 -23.52 -4.12 -0.15
CA ILE A 75 -24.67 -3.66 0.65
C ILE A 75 -25.29 -4.85 1.42
N ALA A 76 -25.50 -4.69 2.73
CA ALA A 76 -26.10 -5.72 3.60
C ALA A 76 -27.50 -5.37 4.11
N GLY A 77 -27.63 -4.31 4.92
CA GLY A 77 -28.93 -3.88 5.48
C GLY A 77 -29.36 -4.61 6.77
N ASN A 78 -28.44 -5.19 7.54
CA ASN A 78 -28.75 -5.87 8.82
C ASN A 78 -28.99 -4.91 10.00
N CYS A 79 -28.31 -3.75 10.06
CA CYS A 79 -28.39 -2.85 11.22
C CYS A 79 -29.67 -1.99 11.31
N ARG A 80 -30.31 -1.71 10.16
CA ARG A 80 -31.51 -0.84 10.06
C ARG A 80 -31.37 0.58 10.64
N MET A 81 -30.18 1.09 10.92
CA MET A 81 -30.01 2.45 11.45
C MET A 81 -30.31 3.54 10.40
N CYS A 82 -30.14 3.21 9.12
CA CYS A 82 -30.33 4.12 7.99
C CYS A 82 -31.79 4.26 7.51
N LEU A 83 -32.77 3.96 8.37
CA LEU A 83 -34.18 4.08 8.01
C LEU A 83 -34.53 5.55 7.73
N VAL A 84 -35.23 5.78 6.62
CA VAL A 84 -35.77 7.08 6.21
C VAL A 84 -37.20 6.93 5.72
N GLU A 85 -37.98 7.99 5.84
CA GLU A 85 -39.34 8.04 5.31
C GLU A 85 -39.30 8.40 3.82
N VAL A 86 -40.01 7.63 3.00
CA VAL A 86 -40.20 7.88 1.58
C VAL A 86 -41.69 8.00 1.32
N GLU A 87 -42.10 9.05 0.61
CA GLU A 87 -43.51 9.23 0.27
C GLU A 87 -44.05 8.03 -0.52
N ARG A 88 -45.29 7.64 -0.21
CA ARG A 88 -45.97 6.45 -0.77
C ARG A 88 -45.38 5.10 -0.32
N SER A 89 -44.39 5.07 0.59
CA SER A 89 -44.02 3.87 1.33
C SER A 89 -44.74 3.81 2.67
N PRO A 90 -45.44 2.70 3.01
CA PRO A 90 -46.13 2.56 4.29
C PRO A 90 -45.18 2.34 5.47
N LYS A 91 -43.90 2.03 5.22
CA LYS A 91 -42.88 1.77 6.24
C LYS A 91 -41.61 2.58 5.91
N PRO A 92 -40.82 2.98 6.93
CA PRO A 92 -39.48 3.50 6.70
C PRO A 92 -38.64 2.49 5.91
N VAL A 93 -37.91 2.98 4.91
CA VAL A 93 -37.08 2.14 4.04
C VAL A 93 -35.61 2.26 4.43
N ALA A 94 -34.84 1.19 4.25
CA ALA A 94 -33.40 1.22 4.51
C ALA A 94 -32.69 1.93 3.35
N SER A 95 -32.18 3.15 3.60
CA SER A 95 -31.60 3.98 2.53
C SER A 95 -30.35 3.35 1.89
N CYS A 96 -29.63 2.48 2.60
CA CYS A 96 -28.44 1.84 2.07
C CYS A 96 -28.70 0.83 0.95
N ALA A 97 -29.92 0.28 0.86
CA ALA A 97 -30.27 -0.77 -0.11
C ALA A 97 -31.40 -0.36 -1.05
N TRP A 98 -32.17 0.66 -0.70
CA TRP A 98 -33.26 1.13 -1.54
C TRP A 98 -32.70 1.91 -2.75
N PRO A 99 -32.94 1.46 -4.00
CA PRO A 99 -32.46 2.17 -5.17
C PRO A 99 -33.25 3.47 -5.38
N VAL A 100 -32.58 4.50 -5.91
CA VAL A 100 -33.24 5.76 -6.25
C VAL A 100 -34.22 5.57 -7.42
N GLN A 101 -35.36 6.25 -7.36
CA GLN A 101 -36.36 6.29 -8.43
C GLN A 101 -36.72 7.74 -8.77
N PRO A 102 -37.09 8.03 -10.03
CA PRO A 102 -37.47 9.37 -10.45
C PRO A 102 -38.66 9.91 -9.66
N GLY A 103 -38.55 11.14 -9.17
CA GLY A 103 -39.62 11.82 -8.45
C GLY A 103 -39.88 11.30 -7.03
N MET A 104 -38.97 10.49 -6.46
CA MET A 104 -39.04 10.13 -5.04
C MET A 104 -38.95 11.37 -4.15
N VAL A 105 -39.74 11.40 -3.09
CA VAL A 105 -39.66 12.42 -2.04
C VAL A 105 -39.25 11.72 -0.75
N VAL A 106 -38.07 12.07 -0.24
CA VAL A 106 -37.44 11.48 0.95
C VAL A 106 -37.46 12.50 2.08
N LYS A 107 -37.87 12.08 3.27
CA LYS A 107 -37.87 12.87 4.50
C LYS A 107 -36.95 12.18 5.50
N THR A 108 -35.81 12.81 5.80
CA THR A 108 -34.76 12.24 6.66
C THR A 108 -34.85 12.74 8.11
N ASN A 109 -35.70 13.74 8.36
CA ASN A 109 -35.91 14.42 9.63
C ASN A 109 -37.38 14.37 10.12
N SER A 110 -38.19 13.48 9.56
CA SER A 110 -39.58 13.32 9.99
C SER A 110 -39.68 12.68 11.38
N PRO A 111 -40.76 12.92 12.15
CA PRO A 111 -40.97 12.26 13.45
C PRO A 111 -40.89 10.73 13.37
N LEU A 112 -41.40 10.15 12.28
CA LEU A 112 -41.31 8.71 12.02
C LEU A 112 -39.86 8.24 11.87
N THR A 113 -39.03 9.00 11.14
CA THR A 113 -37.61 8.70 10.94
C THR A 113 -36.82 8.80 12.24
N HIS A 114 -37.08 9.83 13.06
CA HIS A 114 -36.49 9.96 14.38
C HIS A 114 -36.86 8.79 15.29
N LYS A 115 -38.15 8.42 15.35
CA LYS A 115 -38.62 7.30 16.17
C LYS A 115 -38.00 5.97 15.74
N ALA A 116 -37.83 5.75 14.44
CA ALA A 116 -37.20 4.55 13.91
C ALA A 116 -35.72 4.45 14.34
N ARG A 117 -34.97 5.56 14.27
CA ARG A 117 -33.56 5.61 14.71
C ARG A 117 -33.41 5.39 16.21
N GLU A 118 -34.25 6.02 17.03
CA GLU A 118 -34.28 5.79 18.49
C GLU A 118 -34.55 4.32 18.82
N GLY A 119 -35.55 3.70 18.18
CA GLY A 119 -35.89 2.30 18.42
C GLY A 119 -34.77 1.34 18.03
N VAL A 120 -34.13 1.56 16.87
CA VAL A 120 -32.98 0.74 16.45
C VAL A 120 -31.80 0.91 17.40
N MET A 121 -31.49 2.15 17.81
CA MET A 121 -30.41 2.42 18.76
C MET A 121 -30.66 1.71 20.10
N GLU A 122 -31.90 1.74 20.59
CA GLU A 122 -32.27 1.04 21.83
C GLU A 122 -32.01 -0.47 21.73
N PHE A 123 -32.37 -1.12 20.60
CA PHE A 123 -32.07 -2.54 20.39
C PHE A 123 -30.57 -2.83 20.30
N LEU A 124 -29.80 -1.95 19.65
CA LEU A 124 -28.35 -2.09 19.56
C LEU A 124 -27.70 -2.02 20.95
N LEU A 125 -28.18 -1.12 21.81
CA LEU A 125 -27.66 -0.92 23.17
C LEU A 125 -28.23 -1.89 24.21
N ALA A 126 -29.37 -2.56 23.93
CA ALA A 126 -30.03 -3.48 24.85
C ALA A 126 -29.09 -4.58 25.33
N ASN A 127 -28.38 -5.23 24.40
CA ASN A 127 -27.42 -6.30 24.69
C ASN A 127 -25.94 -5.87 24.58
N HIS A 128 -25.66 -4.57 24.38
CA HIS A 128 -24.29 -4.05 24.35
C HIS A 128 -23.75 -3.86 25.78
N PRO A 129 -22.50 -4.27 26.08
CA PRO A 129 -21.91 -4.14 27.41
C PRO A 129 -21.56 -2.69 27.75
N LEU A 130 -21.46 -2.38 29.05
CA LEU A 130 -21.10 -1.05 29.55
C LEU A 130 -19.57 -0.86 29.60
N ASP A 131 -18.90 -1.20 28.50
CA ASP A 131 -17.45 -1.26 28.41
C ASP A 131 -16.81 0.06 28.00
N CYS A 132 -17.58 1.13 27.75
CA CYS A 132 -17.07 2.39 27.20
C CYS A 132 -15.78 2.92 27.87
N PRO A 133 -15.59 2.84 29.21
CA PRO A 133 -14.35 3.28 29.84
C PRO A 133 -13.12 2.44 29.47
N ILE A 134 -13.30 1.11 29.40
CA ILE A 134 -12.23 0.15 29.10
C ILE A 134 -12.11 -0.14 27.59
N CYS A 135 -13.06 0.32 26.78
CA CYS A 135 -13.06 0.12 25.34
C CYS A 135 -12.04 1.05 24.66
N ASP A 136 -11.15 0.50 23.83
CA ASP A 136 -10.15 1.29 23.11
C ASP A 136 -10.73 2.25 22.08
N GLN A 137 -11.91 1.91 21.55
CA GLN A 137 -12.63 2.76 20.61
C GLN A 137 -13.45 3.87 21.30
N GLY A 138 -13.45 3.95 22.64
CA GLY A 138 -14.09 5.04 23.36
C GLY A 138 -13.55 6.40 22.90
N GLY A 139 -14.44 7.29 22.45
CA GLY A 139 -14.10 8.59 21.86
C GLY A 139 -13.97 8.63 20.34
N GLU A 140 -13.98 7.47 19.67
CA GLU A 140 -14.06 7.37 18.19
C GLU A 140 -15.02 6.24 17.75
N CYS A 141 -16.04 6.00 18.57
CA CYS A 141 -17.00 4.92 18.39
C CYS A 141 -18.27 5.44 17.71
N ASP A 142 -18.57 4.93 16.51
CA ASP A 142 -19.82 5.25 15.79
C ASP A 142 -21.06 4.97 16.66
N LEU A 143 -21.03 3.91 17.48
CA LEU A 143 -22.14 3.57 18.36
C LEU A 143 -22.35 4.61 19.46
N GLN A 144 -21.26 5.14 20.02
CA GLN A 144 -21.32 6.21 21.03
C GLN A 144 -21.85 7.50 20.39
N ASP A 145 -21.25 7.94 19.30
CA ASP A 145 -21.55 9.23 18.67
C ASP A 145 -22.97 9.27 18.11
N GLN A 146 -23.39 8.21 17.41
CA GLN A 146 -24.73 8.13 16.85
C GLN A 146 -25.80 7.88 17.92
N SER A 147 -25.48 7.25 19.05
CA SER A 147 -26.38 7.17 20.21
C SER A 147 -26.62 8.55 20.79
N MET A 148 -25.56 9.32 21.02
CA MET A 148 -25.68 10.70 21.51
C MET A 148 -26.42 11.63 20.54
N ARG A 149 -26.29 11.41 19.22
CA ARG A 149 -26.89 12.30 18.21
C ARG A 149 -28.32 11.93 17.80
N TYR A 150 -28.61 10.64 17.69
CA TYR A 150 -29.85 10.10 17.10
C TYR A 150 -30.61 9.12 18.00
N GLY A 151 -29.99 8.67 19.09
CA GLY A 151 -30.60 7.78 20.09
C GLY A 151 -31.44 8.51 21.13
N ALA A 152 -32.08 7.73 21.99
CA ALA A 152 -32.77 8.24 23.17
C ALA A 152 -31.79 8.54 24.31
N ASP A 153 -32.19 9.38 25.27
CA ASP A 153 -31.36 9.79 26.42
C ASP A 153 -31.23 8.69 27.50
N ARG A 154 -32.10 7.67 27.49
CA ARG A 154 -32.15 6.59 28.47
C ARG A 154 -32.55 5.25 27.84
N GLY A 155 -32.01 4.16 28.36
CA GLY A 155 -32.44 2.81 28.02
C GLY A 155 -33.62 2.35 28.90
N ARG A 156 -34.44 1.43 28.39
CA ARG A 156 -35.54 0.79 29.13
C ARG A 156 -35.29 -0.68 29.46
N PHE A 157 -34.15 -1.22 29.04
CA PHE A 157 -33.79 -2.62 29.24
C PHE A 157 -33.29 -2.84 30.67
N HIS A 158 -34.14 -3.43 31.50
CA HIS A 158 -33.87 -3.77 32.91
C HIS A 158 -34.17 -5.25 33.21
N GLU A 159 -34.01 -6.11 32.21
CA GLU A 159 -34.30 -7.55 32.33
C GLU A 159 -33.46 -8.20 33.43
N VAL A 160 -34.10 -8.97 34.30
CA VAL A 160 -33.44 -9.66 35.43
C VAL A 160 -32.43 -10.71 34.94
N GLY A 161 -32.66 -11.28 33.76
CA GLY A 161 -31.74 -12.22 33.12
C GLY A 161 -30.43 -11.59 32.61
N GLY A 162 -30.30 -10.26 32.68
CA GLY A 162 -29.11 -9.55 32.25
C GLY A 162 -28.95 -9.43 30.73
N LYS A 163 -27.80 -8.90 30.31
CA LYS A 163 -27.39 -8.80 28.90
C LYS A 163 -26.77 -10.12 28.45
N ARG A 164 -26.82 -10.41 27.16
CA ARG A 164 -26.07 -11.55 26.60
C ARG A 164 -24.57 -11.39 26.82
N ALA A 165 -23.87 -12.52 26.91
CA ALA A 165 -22.43 -12.60 26.86
C ALA A 165 -21.98 -13.53 25.73
N VAL A 166 -20.86 -13.20 25.10
CA VAL A 166 -20.23 -13.90 23.97
C VAL A 166 -18.77 -14.08 24.31
N GLU A 167 -18.25 -15.27 24.04
CA GLU A 167 -16.84 -15.62 24.20
C GLU A 167 -15.96 -14.85 23.20
N ASP A 168 -14.81 -14.38 23.69
CA ASP A 168 -13.81 -13.72 22.85
C ASP A 168 -13.05 -14.76 22.02
N LYS A 169 -12.86 -14.46 20.72
CA LYS A 169 -12.27 -15.40 19.76
C LYS A 169 -10.82 -15.05 19.49
N ASN A 170 -9.92 -16.03 19.55
CA ASN A 170 -8.54 -15.78 19.15
C ASN A 170 -8.37 -15.95 17.64
N ILE A 171 -8.26 -14.81 16.94
CA ILE A 171 -8.08 -14.73 15.47
C ILE A 171 -6.67 -14.25 15.08
N GLY A 172 -5.72 -14.31 16.02
CA GLY A 172 -4.31 -14.04 15.77
C GLY A 172 -3.71 -12.87 16.56
N PRO A 173 -2.45 -12.50 16.27
CA PRO A 173 -1.67 -11.57 17.09
C PRO A 173 -2.00 -10.08 16.83
N LEU A 174 -2.72 -9.77 15.74
CA LEU A 174 -2.98 -8.39 15.32
C LEU A 174 -4.28 -7.81 15.89
N ILE A 175 -5.36 -8.61 15.86
CA ILE A 175 -6.70 -8.16 16.22
C ILE A 175 -7.07 -8.71 17.59
N LYS A 176 -7.34 -7.80 18.53
CA LYS A 176 -7.94 -8.12 19.81
C LYS A 176 -9.46 -8.13 19.67
N THR A 177 -10.07 -9.23 20.06
CA THR A 177 -11.52 -9.42 20.02
C THR A 177 -12.13 -9.16 21.39
N SER A 178 -13.29 -8.51 21.41
CA SER A 178 -14.16 -8.39 22.58
C SER A 178 -15.60 -8.52 22.10
N MET A 179 -16.05 -9.76 21.92
CA MET A 179 -17.23 -10.08 21.09
C MET A 179 -18.55 -9.73 21.76
N ASN A 180 -18.55 -9.52 23.08
CA ASN A 180 -19.65 -8.87 23.80
C ASN A 180 -20.08 -7.55 23.17
N ARG A 181 -19.13 -6.79 22.62
CA ARG A 181 -19.37 -5.47 22.01
C ARG A 181 -19.92 -5.56 20.58
N CYS A 182 -19.90 -6.75 19.96
CA CYS A 182 -20.31 -6.91 18.57
C CYS A 182 -21.80 -6.64 18.38
N ILE A 183 -22.12 -5.81 17.38
CA ILE A 183 -23.49 -5.47 16.98
C ILE A 183 -23.95 -6.19 15.71
N HIS A 184 -23.22 -7.22 15.28
CA HIS A 184 -23.60 -8.07 14.14
C HIS A 184 -23.81 -7.32 12.81
N CYS A 185 -23.03 -6.25 12.57
CA CYS A 185 -23.08 -5.46 11.33
C CYS A 185 -22.48 -6.15 10.11
N THR A 186 -21.76 -7.26 10.29
CA THR A 186 -21.10 -8.08 9.27
C THR A 186 -20.15 -7.33 8.33
N ARG A 187 -19.63 -6.15 8.72
CA ARG A 187 -18.61 -5.43 7.93
C ARG A 187 -17.32 -6.24 7.83
N CYS A 188 -16.85 -6.78 8.94
CA CYS A 188 -15.64 -7.61 8.99
C CYS A 188 -15.73 -8.85 8.10
N VAL A 189 -16.86 -9.59 8.14
CA VAL A 189 -17.10 -10.78 7.32
C VAL A 189 -17.09 -10.44 5.83
N ARG A 190 -17.80 -9.37 5.42
CA ARG A 190 -17.81 -8.91 4.02
C ARG A 190 -16.43 -8.45 3.55
N PHE A 191 -15.69 -7.74 4.40
CA PHE A 191 -14.34 -7.32 4.05
C PHE A 191 -13.40 -8.52 3.87
N ALA A 192 -13.40 -9.44 4.84
CA ALA A 192 -12.57 -10.64 4.80
C ALA A 192 -12.87 -11.47 3.55
N ASN A 193 -14.14 -11.70 3.23
CA ASN A 193 -14.54 -12.48 2.07
C ASN A 193 -14.33 -11.74 0.74
N ASP A 194 -14.79 -10.49 0.61
CA ASP A 194 -14.90 -9.83 -0.69
C ASP A 194 -13.59 -9.10 -1.06
N ILE A 195 -12.94 -8.41 -0.12
CA ILE A 195 -11.74 -7.59 -0.38
C ILE A 195 -10.45 -8.34 -0.07
N ALA A 196 -10.34 -8.91 1.14
CA ALA A 196 -9.12 -9.59 1.56
C ALA A 196 -8.98 -11.00 0.96
N GLY A 197 -10.09 -11.61 0.51
CA GLY A 197 -10.08 -12.98 -0.01
C GLY A 197 -9.77 -14.05 1.05
N ALA A 198 -10.03 -13.76 2.33
CA ALA A 198 -9.86 -14.65 3.47
C ALA A 198 -11.25 -15.08 4.03
N PRO A 199 -11.87 -16.15 3.49
CA PRO A 199 -13.24 -16.57 3.82
C PRO A 199 -13.36 -17.27 5.19
N GLU A 200 -12.42 -17.06 6.11
CA GLU A 200 -12.34 -17.74 7.40
C GLU A 200 -13.29 -17.13 8.44
N LEU A 201 -13.54 -15.83 8.33
CA LEU A 201 -14.41 -15.09 9.24
C LEU A 201 -15.85 -15.19 8.77
N GLY A 202 -16.74 -15.70 9.63
CA GLY A 202 -18.14 -15.94 9.28
C GLY A 202 -19.12 -15.59 10.40
N SER A 203 -20.39 -15.94 10.17
CA SER A 203 -21.48 -15.85 11.14
C SER A 203 -22.00 -17.24 11.48
N THR A 204 -21.76 -17.69 12.71
CA THR A 204 -22.20 -18.99 13.22
C THR A 204 -23.38 -18.82 14.18
N GLY A 205 -24.26 -19.82 14.27
CA GLY A 205 -25.48 -19.73 15.09
C GLY A 205 -26.61 -18.92 14.44
N ARG A 206 -27.62 -18.55 15.23
CA ARG A 206 -28.84 -17.86 14.77
C ARG A 206 -29.48 -17.06 15.90
N GLY A 207 -30.18 -15.97 15.55
CA GLY A 207 -30.92 -15.16 16.51
C GLY A 207 -29.97 -14.38 17.43
N ASN A 208 -30.29 -14.32 18.72
CA ASN A 208 -29.46 -13.60 19.69
C ASN A 208 -28.10 -14.28 19.95
N ASP A 209 -28.02 -15.59 19.72
CA ASP A 209 -26.84 -16.43 19.91
C ASP A 209 -25.93 -16.51 18.67
N LEU A 210 -26.22 -15.69 17.64
CA LEU A 210 -25.34 -15.58 16.48
C LEU A 210 -23.99 -15.00 16.92
N GLN A 211 -22.88 -15.60 16.48
CA GLN A 211 -21.52 -15.17 16.80
C GLN A 211 -20.76 -14.87 15.50
N ILE A 212 -19.97 -13.80 15.53
CA ILE A 212 -19.03 -13.47 14.46
C ILE A 212 -17.66 -14.00 14.87
N GLY A 213 -16.98 -14.70 13.98
CA GLY A 213 -15.69 -15.30 14.29
C GLY A 213 -15.34 -16.41 13.31
N THR A 214 -14.21 -17.06 13.55
CA THR A 214 -13.89 -18.35 12.95
C THR A 214 -14.61 -19.44 13.76
N TYR A 215 -15.19 -20.45 13.10
CA TYR A 215 -15.91 -21.51 13.82
C TYR A 215 -14.96 -22.38 14.66
N LEU A 216 -13.81 -22.71 14.09
CA LEU A 216 -12.66 -23.28 14.80
C LEU A 216 -11.66 -22.16 15.08
N GLU A 217 -10.88 -22.26 16.16
CA GLU A 217 -9.79 -21.31 16.42
C GLU A 217 -8.79 -21.36 15.26
N LYS A 218 -8.80 -20.31 14.44
CA LYS A 218 -7.92 -20.15 13.29
C LYS A 218 -7.49 -18.69 13.22
N ASN A 219 -6.23 -18.47 12.86
CA ASN A 219 -5.74 -17.15 12.50
C ASN A 219 -6.54 -16.60 11.32
N LEU A 220 -6.81 -15.29 11.33
CA LEU A 220 -7.23 -14.58 10.13
C LEU A 220 -6.00 -14.31 9.27
N ASP A 221 -5.62 -15.28 8.42
CA ASP A 221 -4.37 -15.24 7.65
C ASP A 221 -4.53 -14.42 6.36
N SER A 222 -4.40 -13.10 6.50
CA SER A 222 -4.37 -12.16 5.39
C SER A 222 -3.50 -10.97 5.72
N GLU A 223 -2.77 -10.49 4.72
CA GLU A 223 -1.94 -9.30 4.75
C GLU A 223 -2.73 -7.97 4.86
N LEU A 224 -4.05 -8.02 4.73
CA LEU A 224 -4.96 -6.87 4.86
C LEU A 224 -5.90 -7.00 6.08
N SER A 225 -5.65 -7.95 6.98
CA SER A 225 -6.58 -8.32 8.06
C SER A 225 -6.88 -7.16 9.03
N GLY A 226 -5.89 -6.31 9.31
CA GLY A 226 -5.97 -5.21 10.26
C GLY A 226 -6.95 -4.10 9.87
N ASN A 227 -7.34 -3.99 8.60
CA ASN A 227 -8.37 -3.03 8.17
C ASN A 227 -9.75 -3.34 8.75
N VAL A 228 -9.98 -4.57 9.21
CA VAL A 228 -11.19 -4.95 9.93
C VAL A 228 -11.39 -4.12 11.20
N ILE A 229 -10.30 -3.64 11.82
CA ILE A 229 -10.35 -2.77 13.01
C ILE A 229 -11.01 -1.44 12.66
N ASP A 230 -10.60 -0.81 11.57
CA ASP A 230 -11.15 0.50 11.14
C ASP A 230 -12.59 0.36 10.66
N LEU A 231 -12.91 -0.77 10.03
CA LEU A 231 -14.26 -1.06 9.57
C LEU A 231 -15.24 -1.29 10.72
N CYS A 232 -14.76 -1.75 11.87
CA CYS A 232 -15.61 -2.07 13.00
C CYS A 232 -16.17 -0.77 13.60
N PRO A 233 -17.49 -0.54 13.54
CA PRO A 233 -18.09 0.68 14.09
C PRO A 233 -18.14 0.67 15.64
N VAL A 234 -17.65 -0.41 16.26
CA VAL A 234 -17.68 -0.69 17.70
C VAL A 234 -16.39 -1.37 18.11
N GLY A 235 -15.99 -1.23 19.36
CA GLY A 235 -14.69 -1.75 19.85
C GLY A 235 -14.66 -3.25 20.10
N ALA A 236 -15.36 -4.02 19.25
CA ALA A 236 -15.34 -5.47 19.25
C ALA A 236 -14.08 -6.04 18.58
N LEU A 237 -13.54 -5.34 17.58
CA LEU A 237 -12.30 -5.69 16.89
C LEU A 237 -11.37 -4.49 16.98
N THR A 238 -10.30 -4.63 17.76
CA THR A 238 -9.36 -3.54 18.10
C THR A 238 -7.93 -3.96 17.83
N SER A 239 -7.01 -3.01 17.69
CA SER A 239 -5.58 -3.31 17.50
C SER A 239 -4.98 -3.87 18.78
N LYS A 240 -4.51 -5.13 18.75
CA LYS A 240 -3.86 -5.78 19.90
C LYS A 240 -2.54 -5.09 20.30
N PRO A 241 -1.65 -4.67 19.36
CA PRO A 241 -0.43 -3.93 19.73
C PRO A 241 -0.70 -2.55 20.36
N TYR A 242 -1.78 -1.88 19.96
CA TYR A 242 -2.17 -0.56 20.46
C TYR A 242 -3.02 -0.61 21.75
N ALA A 243 -3.52 -1.79 22.11
CA ALA A 243 -4.51 -1.95 23.18
C ALA A 243 -4.11 -1.21 24.47
N PHE A 244 -5.01 -0.35 24.96
CA PHE A 244 -4.88 0.44 26.19
C PHE A 244 -3.68 1.40 26.28
N ARG A 245 -2.99 1.69 25.16
CA ARG A 245 -1.80 2.57 25.18
C ARG A 245 -2.13 4.06 25.21
N ALA A 246 -3.21 4.48 24.55
CA ALA A 246 -3.65 5.87 24.46
C ALA A 246 -5.17 5.96 24.17
N ARG A 247 -5.69 7.18 24.16
CA ARG A 247 -7.06 7.48 23.74
C ARG A 247 -7.09 8.45 22.55
N PRO A 248 -8.12 8.42 21.69
CA PRO A 248 -8.14 9.17 20.43
C PRO A 248 -7.95 10.68 20.58
N TRP A 249 -8.39 11.27 21.70
CA TRP A 249 -8.25 12.70 22.00
C TRP A 249 -6.86 13.12 22.48
N GLU A 250 -6.00 12.17 22.88
CA GLU A 250 -4.60 12.44 23.28
C GLU A 250 -3.65 12.54 22.08
N LEU A 251 -4.10 12.08 20.90
CA LEU A 251 -3.25 11.82 19.76
C LEU A 251 -3.16 13.05 18.86
N LYS A 252 -1.93 13.43 18.51
CA LYS A 252 -1.67 14.34 17.40
C LYS A 252 -1.79 13.55 16.09
N LYS A 253 -2.68 14.01 15.22
CA LYS A 253 -2.96 13.40 13.92
C LYS A 253 -2.11 14.06 12.84
N THR A 254 -1.21 13.31 12.22
CA THR A 254 -0.36 13.82 11.13
C THR A 254 -0.61 13.01 9.87
N GLU A 255 -1.12 13.65 8.83
CA GLU A 255 -1.25 13.01 7.51
C GLU A 255 0.12 12.85 6.88
N SER A 256 0.47 11.63 6.48
CA SER A 256 1.77 11.24 5.93
C SER A 256 1.58 10.13 4.88
N ILE A 257 2.69 9.53 4.45
CA ILE A 257 2.75 8.52 3.37
C ILE A 257 3.50 7.30 3.89
N ASP A 258 3.02 6.13 3.50
CA ASP A 258 3.68 4.85 3.76
C ASP A 258 4.89 4.63 2.84
N VAL A 259 5.90 3.94 3.37
CA VAL A 259 7.16 3.65 2.68
C VAL A 259 7.51 2.16 2.70
N LEU A 260 6.70 1.31 3.32
CA LEU A 260 7.02 -0.12 3.52
C LEU A 260 6.74 -0.98 2.27
N ASP A 261 6.11 -0.40 1.25
CA ASP A 261 5.97 -0.99 -0.08
C ASP A 261 6.13 0.08 -1.18
N GLY A 262 6.13 -0.33 -2.44
CA GLY A 262 6.22 0.57 -3.58
C GLY A 262 4.90 1.28 -3.94
N LEU A 263 3.81 1.04 -3.22
CA LEU A 263 2.49 1.59 -3.55
C LEU A 263 2.32 3.04 -3.07
N GLY A 264 2.98 3.40 -1.97
CA GLY A 264 2.88 4.74 -1.38
C GLY A 264 1.49 5.01 -0.79
N SER A 265 0.98 4.08 0.02
CA SER A 265 -0.36 4.21 0.62
C SER A 265 -0.47 5.47 1.48
N ASN A 266 -1.60 6.18 1.39
CA ASN A 266 -1.82 7.37 2.19
C ASN A 266 -2.23 7.00 3.62
N ILE A 267 -1.55 7.59 4.59
CA ILE A 267 -1.71 7.24 6.00
C ILE A 267 -1.89 8.46 6.89
N ARG A 268 -2.38 8.18 8.10
CA ARG A 268 -2.42 9.09 9.23
C ARG A 268 -1.60 8.47 10.36
N VAL A 269 -0.55 9.16 10.75
CA VAL A 269 0.31 8.79 11.88
C VAL A 269 -0.23 9.49 13.12
N ASP A 270 -0.71 8.69 14.07
CA ASP A 270 -1.22 9.19 15.34
C ASP A 270 -0.10 9.06 16.40
N SER A 271 0.42 10.19 16.87
CA SER A 271 1.54 10.24 17.83
C SER A 271 1.13 10.83 19.18
N ARG A 272 1.83 10.42 20.24
CA ARG A 272 1.75 11.01 21.58
C ARG A 272 3.15 11.38 22.05
N GLY A 273 3.47 12.68 22.02
CA GLY A 273 4.82 13.16 22.29
C GLY A 273 5.81 12.70 21.21
N LEU A 274 6.85 11.96 21.61
CA LEU A 274 7.89 11.44 20.71
C LEU A 274 7.59 10.05 20.15
N GLU A 275 6.55 9.37 20.64
CA GLU A 275 6.22 8.00 20.22
C GLU A 275 5.07 7.99 19.20
N VAL A 276 5.25 7.22 18.13
CA VAL A 276 4.16 6.87 17.22
C VAL A 276 3.34 5.76 17.86
N MET A 277 2.06 6.03 18.10
CA MET A 277 1.19 5.10 18.81
C MET A 277 0.48 4.12 17.87
N ARG A 278 0.02 4.61 16.72
CA ARG A 278 -0.62 3.81 15.67
C ARG A 278 -0.56 4.50 14.31
N VAL A 279 -0.75 3.71 13.26
CA VAL A 279 -0.88 4.18 11.87
C VAL A 279 -2.23 3.74 11.33
N LEU A 280 -2.97 4.67 10.73
CA LEU A 280 -4.29 4.44 10.15
C LEU A 280 -4.31 4.84 8.67
N PRO A 281 -5.18 4.27 7.84
CA PRO A 281 -5.32 4.65 6.45
C PRO A 281 -5.92 6.05 6.33
N ARG A 282 -5.62 6.73 5.22
CA ARG A 282 -6.28 7.95 4.75
C ARG A 282 -6.94 7.66 3.42
N LEU A 283 -8.15 8.19 3.22
CA LEU A 283 -8.90 8.03 1.97
C LEU A 283 -8.10 8.62 0.79
N ASN A 284 -7.80 7.80 -0.19
CA ASN A 284 -7.34 8.20 -1.52
C ASN A 284 -7.78 7.16 -2.56
N ASP A 285 -8.81 7.50 -3.31
CA ASP A 285 -9.43 6.60 -4.29
C ASP A 285 -8.53 6.22 -5.47
N ASP A 286 -7.46 6.97 -5.73
CA ASP A 286 -6.52 6.67 -6.80
C ASP A 286 -5.47 5.63 -6.38
N VAL A 287 -5.05 5.64 -5.11
CA VAL A 287 -3.96 4.79 -4.59
C VAL A 287 -4.52 3.63 -3.77
N ASN A 288 -4.89 3.87 -2.52
CA ASN A 288 -5.17 2.81 -1.55
C ASN A 288 -6.65 2.68 -1.14
N GLU A 289 -7.53 3.48 -1.72
CA GLU A 289 -8.91 3.67 -1.28
C GLU A 289 -8.95 4.01 0.22
N GLU A 290 -9.34 3.06 1.07
CA GLU A 290 -9.38 3.20 2.53
C GLU A 290 -8.49 2.16 3.23
N TRP A 291 -7.69 1.40 2.48
CA TRP A 291 -6.98 0.24 3.00
C TRP A 291 -5.50 0.51 3.15
N ILE A 292 -4.88 -0.16 4.12
CA ILE A 292 -3.43 -0.30 4.22
C ILE A 292 -3.11 -1.75 4.58
N ASN A 293 -1.91 -2.20 4.24
CA ASN A 293 -1.49 -3.55 4.60
C ASN A 293 -1.08 -3.64 6.08
N ASP A 294 -1.01 -4.87 6.60
CA ASP A 294 -0.72 -5.11 8.01
C ASP A 294 0.70 -4.70 8.41
N LYS A 295 1.66 -4.76 7.47
CA LYS A 295 3.00 -4.25 7.69
C LYS A 295 2.97 -2.74 7.92
N THR A 296 2.32 -1.96 7.05
CA THR A 296 2.10 -0.50 7.20
C THR A 296 1.45 -0.16 8.54
N ARG A 297 0.44 -0.92 8.94
CA ARG A 297 -0.35 -0.65 10.14
C ARG A 297 0.42 -0.92 11.43
N PHE A 298 1.19 -2.01 11.47
CA PHE A 298 1.69 -2.57 12.71
C PHE A 298 3.22 -2.52 12.87
N ALA A 299 4.00 -2.26 11.82
CA ALA A 299 5.46 -2.10 11.94
C ALA A 299 5.88 -0.79 12.66
N CYS A 300 4.92 0.06 13.05
CA CYS A 300 5.22 1.31 13.76
C CYS A 300 5.90 1.10 15.12
N ASP A 301 5.75 -0.09 15.73
CA ASP A 301 6.50 -0.46 16.93
C ASP A 301 8.00 -0.70 16.68
N GLY A 302 8.40 -0.98 15.43
CA GLY A 302 9.78 -1.02 14.99
C GLY A 302 10.47 0.34 15.12
N LEU A 303 9.72 1.45 14.94
CA LEU A 303 10.28 2.81 15.00
C LEU A 303 10.85 3.22 16.37
N LYS A 304 10.61 2.43 17.43
CA LYS A 304 11.14 2.65 18.78
C LYS A 304 12.15 1.58 19.23
N THR A 305 12.38 0.53 18.46
CA THR A 305 13.31 -0.56 18.78
C THR A 305 14.53 -0.50 17.86
N GLN A 306 15.71 -0.88 18.35
CA GLN A 306 16.96 -0.93 17.56
C GLN A 306 17.30 0.36 16.77
N ARG A 307 16.87 1.52 17.27
CA ARG A 307 17.11 2.81 16.63
C ARG A 307 18.54 3.28 16.81
N LEU A 308 19.13 3.77 15.73
CA LEU A 308 20.39 4.51 15.75
C LEU A 308 20.13 5.93 16.24
N THR A 309 20.73 6.29 17.38
CA THR A 309 20.49 7.58 18.05
C THR A 309 21.75 8.44 18.18
N ILE A 310 22.93 7.84 18.07
CA ILE A 310 24.23 8.51 18.18
C ILE A 310 25.17 7.96 17.10
N PRO A 311 26.11 8.77 16.58
CA PRO A 311 27.15 8.27 15.69
C PRO A 311 28.02 7.23 16.38
N LEU A 312 28.41 6.19 15.65
CA LEU A 312 29.28 5.13 16.15
C LEU A 312 30.48 4.96 15.23
N ALA A 313 31.65 4.70 15.82
CA ALA A 313 32.86 4.34 15.09
C ALA A 313 33.35 2.96 15.52
N ARG A 314 33.84 2.17 14.58
CA ARG A 314 34.38 0.83 14.84
C ARG A 314 35.84 0.94 15.30
N ARG A 315 36.11 0.47 16.52
CA ARG A 315 37.46 0.35 17.10
C ARG A 315 37.61 -1.03 17.72
N ASP A 316 38.71 -1.72 17.42
CA ASP A 316 38.99 -3.09 17.90
C ASP A 316 37.82 -4.08 17.71
N GLY A 317 37.09 -3.94 16.60
CA GLY A 317 35.94 -4.78 16.27
C GLY A 317 34.66 -4.49 17.07
N LYS A 318 34.61 -3.38 17.83
CA LYS A 318 33.43 -2.93 18.58
C LYS A 318 33.02 -1.53 18.16
N PHE A 319 31.74 -1.22 18.31
CA PHE A 319 31.23 0.14 18.09
C PHE A 319 31.36 0.98 19.35
N GLU A 320 32.07 2.10 19.23
CA GLU A 320 32.17 3.13 20.26
C GLU A 320 31.35 4.36 19.89
N PRO A 321 30.64 4.98 20.84
CA PRO A 321 29.91 6.22 20.59
C PRO A 321 30.88 7.38 20.36
N VAL A 322 30.66 8.13 19.29
CA VAL A 322 31.47 9.30 18.92
C VAL A 322 30.57 10.51 18.66
N SER A 323 31.17 11.70 18.75
CA SER A 323 30.48 12.94 18.35
C SER A 323 30.32 13.04 16.83
N TRP A 324 29.39 13.87 16.36
CA TRP A 324 29.22 14.15 14.93
C TRP A 324 30.50 14.70 14.28
N GLU A 325 31.19 15.61 14.94
CA GLU A 325 32.44 16.19 14.44
C GLU A 325 33.52 15.13 14.29
N GLN A 326 33.68 14.25 15.28
CA GLN A 326 34.63 13.13 15.21
C GLN A 326 34.28 12.16 14.08
N ALA A 327 33.01 11.74 13.95
CA ALA A 327 32.59 10.83 12.89
C ALA A 327 32.87 11.41 11.50
N LEU A 328 32.52 12.68 11.26
CA LEU A 328 32.75 13.34 9.97
C LEU A 328 34.25 13.59 9.69
N THR A 329 35.04 13.86 10.73
CA THR A 329 36.50 14.00 10.61
C THR A 329 37.16 12.66 10.29
N GLU A 330 36.75 11.57 10.93
CA GLU A 330 37.25 10.21 10.64
C GLU A 330 36.89 9.79 9.21
N ILE A 331 35.67 10.11 8.75
CA ILE A 331 35.24 9.92 7.35
C ILE A 331 36.15 10.68 6.38
N ALA A 332 36.40 11.97 6.64
CA ALA A 332 37.26 12.79 5.79
C ALA A 332 38.71 12.31 5.78
N HIS A 333 39.24 11.92 6.94
CA HIS A 333 40.58 11.35 7.07
C HIS A 333 40.71 10.02 6.31
N ALA A 334 39.71 9.15 6.42
CA ALA A 334 39.67 7.89 5.66
C ALA A 334 39.62 8.15 4.15
N TYR A 335 38.81 9.10 3.69
CA TYR A 335 38.74 9.50 2.29
C TYR A 335 40.08 10.05 1.76
N GLN A 336 40.75 10.92 2.53
CA GLN A 336 42.07 11.46 2.19
C GLN A 336 43.15 10.37 2.15
N THR A 337 43.10 9.43 3.09
CA THR A 337 44.08 8.33 3.21
C THR A 337 43.93 7.33 2.06
N LEU A 338 42.69 6.93 1.74
CA LEU A 338 42.40 5.99 0.67
C LEU A 338 42.58 6.60 -0.72
N ALA A 339 42.38 7.92 -0.83
CA ALA A 339 42.45 8.70 -2.07
C ALA A 339 41.74 8.01 -3.25
N PRO A 340 40.42 7.68 -3.10
CA PRO A 340 39.69 6.94 -4.13
C PRO A 340 39.65 7.72 -5.45
N LYS A 341 39.92 7.04 -6.56
CA LYS A 341 39.93 7.65 -7.90
C LYS A 341 38.62 7.37 -8.62
N GLY A 342 37.83 8.43 -8.85
CA GLY A 342 36.58 8.36 -9.60
C GLY A 342 35.60 7.34 -9.00
N ASN A 343 35.25 6.31 -9.77
CA ASN A 343 34.26 5.29 -9.40
C ASN A 343 34.68 4.32 -8.27
N GLU A 344 35.86 4.53 -7.65
CA GLU A 344 36.25 3.85 -6.41
C GLU A 344 35.44 4.33 -5.18
N PHE A 345 34.77 5.49 -5.27
CA PHE A 345 33.73 5.90 -4.32
C PHE A 345 32.37 5.38 -4.79
N LYS A 346 31.69 4.55 -4.00
CA LYS A 346 30.39 3.96 -4.34
C LYS A 346 29.32 4.35 -3.33
N ALA A 347 28.16 4.77 -3.79
CA ALA A 347 27.01 5.04 -2.94
C ALA A 347 25.86 4.08 -3.27
N ILE A 348 25.30 3.42 -2.24
CA ILE A 348 24.21 2.45 -2.38
C ILE A 348 22.99 2.97 -1.63
N ALA A 349 21.86 3.12 -2.31
CA ALA A 349 20.61 3.57 -1.72
C ALA A 349 19.65 2.42 -1.40
N GLY A 350 19.13 2.43 -0.19
CA GLY A 350 18.19 1.45 0.33
C GLY A 350 16.72 1.73 0.01
N ALA A 351 15.86 0.77 0.32
CA ALA A 351 14.42 0.78 0.04
C ALA A 351 13.63 1.98 0.59
N LEU A 352 14.07 2.57 1.70
CA LEU A 352 13.29 3.59 2.45
C LEU A 352 13.81 5.03 2.27
N THR A 353 14.79 5.23 1.38
CA THR A 353 15.46 6.53 1.18
C THR A 353 14.58 7.51 0.41
N GLU A 354 14.44 8.75 0.89
CA GLU A 354 13.73 9.81 0.16
C GLU A 354 14.54 10.40 -1.00
N ALA A 355 13.85 11.05 -1.93
CA ALA A 355 14.46 11.66 -3.11
C ALA A 355 15.45 12.78 -2.77
N GLU A 356 15.19 13.59 -1.74
CA GLU A 356 16.09 14.65 -1.28
C GLU A 356 17.51 14.10 -0.98
N SER A 357 17.58 12.99 -0.24
CA SER A 357 18.85 12.38 0.17
C SER A 357 19.57 11.69 -0.98
N MET A 358 18.82 11.08 -1.91
CA MET A 358 19.39 10.52 -3.14
C MET A 358 19.98 11.61 -4.04
N VAL A 359 19.31 12.76 -4.19
CA VAL A 359 19.86 13.92 -4.92
C VAL A 359 21.12 14.44 -4.21
N ALA A 360 21.07 14.58 -2.89
CA ALA A 360 22.21 15.09 -2.14
C ALA A 360 23.45 14.20 -2.28
N MET A 361 23.27 12.88 -2.21
CA MET A 361 24.37 11.94 -2.39
C MET A 361 24.84 11.86 -3.84
N LYS A 362 23.93 11.94 -4.81
CA LYS A 362 24.29 12.00 -6.23
C LYS A 362 25.16 13.22 -6.52
N ASP A 363 24.76 14.40 -6.07
CA ASP A 363 25.55 15.61 -6.26
C ASP A 363 26.91 15.52 -5.53
N LEU A 364 26.98 14.91 -4.34
CA LEU A 364 28.24 14.69 -3.62
C LEU A 364 29.16 13.72 -4.39
N ALA A 365 28.66 12.55 -4.78
CA ALA A 365 29.42 11.57 -5.55
C ALA A 365 29.98 12.17 -6.83
N ASN A 366 29.15 12.93 -7.57
CA ASN A 366 29.55 13.62 -8.79
C ASN A 366 30.65 14.66 -8.54
N LYS A 367 30.58 15.44 -7.45
CA LYS A 367 31.64 16.38 -7.08
C LYS A 367 32.94 15.69 -6.69
N LEU A 368 32.87 14.49 -6.13
CA LEU A 368 34.01 13.62 -5.84
C LEU A 368 34.51 12.86 -7.09
N GLY A 369 33.89 13.06 -8.25
CA GLY A 369 34.27 12.47 -9.53
C GLY A 369 33.77 11.04 -9.75
N SER A 370 32.78 10.58 -8.98
CA SER A 370 32.20 9.25 -9.09
C SER A 370 30.78 9.28 -9.67
N GLU A 371 30.48 8.34 -10.56
CA GLU A 371 29.13 8.02 -11.02
C GLU A 371 28.68 6.64 -10.52
N ASN A 372 29.40 6.04 -9.56
CA ASN A 372 29.12 4.71 -9.01
C ASN A 372 27.99 4.76 -7.97
N LEU A 373 26.78 5.03 -8.46
CA LEU A 373 25.54 4.98 -7.72
C LEU A 373 24.90 3.60 -7.93
N ALA A 374 24.39 2.99 -6.87
CA ALA A 374 23.78 1.67 -6.92
C ALA A 374 22.57 1.58 -5.99
N LEU A 375 21.78 0.53 -6.20
CA LEU A 375 20.65 0.17 -5.33
C LEU A 375 20.97 -1.13 -4.60
N ASP A 376 20.37 -1.34 -3.43
CA ASP A 376 20.53 -2.56 -2.64
C ASP A 376 19.71 -3.75 -3.15
N THR A 377 19.47 -3.83 -4.46
CA THR A 377 18.89 -5.02 -5.08
C THR A 377 19.99 -5.93 -5.63
N PRO A 378 19.73 -7.24 -5.85
CA PRO A 378 20.74 -8.18 -6.33
C PRO A 378 21.52 -7.73 -7.58
N ASN A 379 20.84 -7.09 -8.53
CA ASN A 379 21.44 -6.53 -9.74
C ASN A 379 21.61 -5.00 -9.69
N GLY A 380 21.40 -4.37 -8.54
CA GLY A 380 21.38 -2.91 -8.40
C GLY A 380 22.73 -2.22 -8.60
N SER A 381 23.82 -3.00 -8.63
CA SER A 381 25.17 -2.53 -9.01
C SER A 381 25.47 -2.66 -10.51
N GLN A 382 24.54 -3.18 -11.30
CA GLN A 382 24.66 -3.33 -12.75
C GLN A 382 23.73 -2.36 -13.47
N PRO A 383 24.00 -2.02 -14.74
CA PRO A 383 23.05 -1.27 -15.55
C PRO A 383 21.71 -2.01 -15.67
N LEU A 384 20.62 -1.32 -15.38
CA LEU A 384 19.28 -1.90 -15.34
C LEU A 384 18.77 -2.24 -16.75
N ALA A 385 18.14 -3.40 -16.88
CA ALA A 385 17.69 -3.92 -18.17
C ALA A 385 16.58 -3.10 -18.84
N HIS A 386 15.68 -2.48 -18.06
CA HIS A 386 14.60 -1.66 -18.62
C HIS A 386 15.05 -0.23 -18.99
N GLY A 387 16.26 0.18 -18.58
CA GLY A 387 16.74 1.55 -18.71
C GLY A 387 15.95 2.55 -17.85
N ILE A 388 16.47 3.77 -17.70
CA ILE A 388 15.83 4.83 -16.89
C ILE A 388 15.61 6.14 -17.64
N ASP A 389 15.96 6.22 -18.93
CA ASP A 389 15.82 7.48 -19.68
C ASP A 389 14.35 7.81 -19.94
N VAL A 390 13.51 6.79 -20.14
CA VAL A 390 12.06 6.95 -20.35
C VAL A 390 11.30 6.42 -19.15
N ARG A 391 10.61 7.32 -18.44
CA ARG A 391 9.83 7.02 -17.23
C ARG A 391 8.88 5.84 -17.36
N SER A 392 8.26 5.68 -18.53
CA SER A 392 7.31 4.59 -18.80
C SER A 392 7.90 3.18 -18.63
N ASN A 393 9.23 3.05 -18.63
CA ASN A 393 9.89 1.76 -18.59
C ASN A 393 9.94 1.15 -17.19
N TYR A 394 9.71 1.94 -16.14
CA TYR A 394 9.85 1.51 -14.74
C TYR A 394 8.66 1.88 -13.84
N VAL A 395 7.60 2.50 -14.39
CA VAL A 395 6.38 2.87 -13.66
C VAL A 395 5.17 2.02 -14.08
N PHE A 396 4.12 2.12 -13.27
CA PHE A 396 2.79 1.58 -13.48
C PHE A 396 1.96 2.55 -14.33
N ASN A 397 2.19 2.55 -15.65
CA ASN A 397 1.63 3.52 -16.58
C ASN A 397 0.09 3.54 -16.67
N SER A 398 -0.58 2.43 -16.40
CA SER A 398 -2.04 2.33 -16.44
C SER A 398 -2.73 3.04 -15.27
N LYS A 399 -1.96 3.57 -14.30
CA LYS A 399 -2.42 4.06 -13.00
C LYS A 399 -3.02 2.94 -12.14
N ILE A 400 -2.92 3.06 -10.82
CA ILE A 400 -3.38 2.04 -9.89
C ILE A 400 -4.90 1.82 -10.02
N TRP A 401 -5.69 2.90 -10.13
CA TRP A 401 -7.14 2.80 -10.37
C TRP A 401 -7.49 2.24 -11.75
N GLY A 402 -6.59 2.31 -12.74
CA GLY A 402 -6.83 1.82 -14.10
C GLY A 402 -7.07 0.30 -14.16
N ILE A 403 -6.65 -0.45 -13.13
CA ILE A 403 -6.94 -1.88 -12.94
C ILE A 403 -8.45 -2.15 -13.02
N GLU A 404 -9.29 -1.25 -12.51
CA GLU A 404 -10.76 -1.38 -12.52
C GLU A 404 -11.37 -1.28 -13.93
N THR A 405 -10.57 -0.95 -14.94
CA THR A 405 -11.01 -0.88 -16.34
C THR A 405 -10.34 -1.90 -17.26
N ALA A 406 -9.42 -2.72 -16.72
CA ALA A 406 -8.74 -3.77 -17.48
C ALA A 406 -9.70 -4.93 -17.80
N ASP A 407 -9.51 -5.54 -18.97
CA ASP A 407 -10.29 -6.69 -19.45
C ASP A 407 -9.47 -7.98 -19.58
N CYS A 408 -8.16 -7.90 -19.74
CA CYS A 408 -7.25 -9.04 -19.72
C CYS A 408 -5.90 -8.64 -19.09
N MET A 409 -5.38 -9.47 -18.19
CA MET A 409 -4.19 -9.16 -17.41
C MET A 409 -3.15 -10.29 -17.45
N LEU A 410 -1.87 -9.93 -17.66
CA LEU A 410 -0.73 -10.84 -17.54
C LEU A 410 0.20 -10.38 -16.43
N LEU A 411 0.42 -11.23 -15.43
CA LEU A 411 1.39 -11.02 -14.36
C LEU A 411 2.68 -11.78 -14.68
N ILE A 412 3.82 -11.09 -14.65
CA ILE A 412 5.14 -11.66 -14.98
C ILE A 412 6.08 -11.48 -13.80
N GLY A 413 6.49 -12.58 -13.17
CA GLY A 413 7.48 -12.60 -12.09
C GLY A 413 7.09 -11.73 -10.91
N THR A 414 5.80 -11.69 -10.57
CA THR A 414 5.27 -10.88 -9.46
C THR A 414 4.25 -11.65 -8.64
N ASN A 415 4.34 -11.47 -7.33
CA ASN A 415 3.29 -11.82 -6.37
C ASN A 415 2.73 -10.51 -5.79
N PRO A 416 1.67 -9.93 -6.41
CA PRO A 416 1.13 -8.64 -5.99
C PRO A 416 0.56 -8.71 -4.57
N ARG A 417 0.19 -9.90 -4.06
CA ARG A 417 -0.31 -10.09 -2.69
C ARG A 417 0.72 -9.66 -1.65
N HIS A 418 2.01 -9.94 -1.88
CA HIS A 418 3.08 -9.56 -0.96
C HIS A 418 3.79 -8.26 -1.35
N GLU A 419 3.98 -7.99 -2.65
CA GLU A 419 4.72 -6.82 -3.13
C GLU A 419 3.92 -5.52 -3.00
N ALA A 420 2.60 -5.57 -3.22
CA ALA A 420 1.70 -4.41 -3.15
C ALA A 420 0.28 -4.88 -2.81
N ALA A 421 0.05 -5.28 -1.55
CA ALA A 421 -1.17 -5.95 -1.13
C ALA A 421 -2.48 -5.21 -1.48
N VAL A 422 -2.50 -3.87 -1.40
CA VAL A 422 -3.70 -3.09 -1.75
C VAL A 422 -3.93 -3.05 -3.28
N LEU A 423 -2.87 -3.13 -4.09
CA LEU A 423 -2.98 -3.31 -5.53
C LEU A 423 -3.59 -4.70 -5.85
N ASN A 424 -3.17 -5.74 -5.13
CA ASN A 424 -3.79 -7.07 -5.22
C ASN A 424 -5.29 -7.03 -4.87
N ALA A 425 -5.68 -6.28 -3.84
CA ALA A 425 -7.09 -6.07 -3.50
C ALA A 425 -7.87 -5.38 -4.63
N ARG A 426 -7.26 -4.45 -5.37
CA ARG A 426 -7.89 -3.85 -6.56
C ARG A 426 -8.03 -4.84 -7.72
N ILE A 427 -7.04 -5.70 -7.95
CA ILE A 427 -7.15 -6.78 -8.94
C ILE A 427 -8.32 -7.70 -8.57
N ARG A 428 -8.41 -8.12 -7.30
CA ARG A 428 -9.53 -8.93 -6.79
C ARG A 428 -10.87 -8.21 -6.95
N LYS A 429 -10.93 -6.92 -6.62
CA LYS A 429 -12.15 -6.10 -6.79
C LYS A 429 -12.63 -6.11 -8.24
N GLN A 430 -11.71 -5.98 -9.22
CA GLN A 430 -12.07 -6.04 -10.63
C GLN A 430 -12.49 -7.45 -11.07
N TRP A 431 -11.79 -8.48 -10.60
CA TRP A 431 -12.12 -9.88 -10.85
C TRP A 431 -13.51 -10.27 -10.32
N LEU A 432 -13.93 -9.74 -9.17
CA LEU A 432 -15.28 -9.99 -8.64
C LEU A 432 -16.39 -9.25 -9.41
N ARG A 433 -16.06 -8.14 -10.10
CA ARG A 433 -17.02 -7.28 -10.79
C ARG A 433 -17.16 -7.57 -12.28
N SER A 434 -16.18 -8.25 -12.88
CA SER A 434 -16.08 -8.45 -14.32
C SER A 434 -15.46 -9.81 -14.65
N ASP A 435 -15.64 -10.29 -15.89
CA ASP A 435 -15.02 -11.52 -16.39
C ASP A 435 -13.53 -11.29 -16.73
N LEU A 436 -12.75 -10.75 -15.78
CA LEU A 436 -11.32 -10.45 -15.96
C LEU A 436 -10.53 -11.75 -16.10
N GLU A 437 -9.88 -11.94 -17.25
CA GLU A 437 -8.99 -13.06 -17.47
C GLU A 437 -7.56 -12.71 -17.02
N ILE A 438 -7.02 -13.48 -16.07
CA ILE A 438 -5.69 -13.27 -15.49
C ILE A 438 -4.78 -14.45 -15.85
N GLY A 439 -3.62 -14.17 -16.44
CA GLY A 439 -2.54 -15.12 -16.70
C GLY A 439 -1.33 -14.82 -15.83
N VAL A 440 -0.63 -15.86 -15.37
CA VAL A 440 0.58 -15.72 -14.54
C VAL A 440 1.74 -16.47 -15.17
N VAL A 441 2.87 -15.80 -15.34
CA VAL A 441 4.18 -16.41 -15.63
C VAL A 441 5.11 -16.14 -14.45
N GLY A 442 5.40 -17.17 -13.67
CA GLY A 442 6.19 -17.05 -12.44
C GLY A 442 5.92 -18.19 -11.47
N GLU A 443 6.60 -18.15 -10.33
CA GLU A 443 6.30 -19.00 -9.18
C GLU A 443 4.86 -18.80 -8.71
N THR A 444 4.15 -19.88 -8.38
CA THR A 444 2.77 -19.82 -7.89
C THR A 444 2.72 -19.46 -6.40
N TRP A 445 1.65 -18.80 -5.97
CA TRP A 445 1.39 -18.46 -4.57
C TRP A 445 -0.07 -18.73 -4.21
N ASP A 446 -0.39 -18.65 -2.92
CA ASP A 446 -1.77 -18.66 -2.44
C ASP A 446 -2.46 -17.35 -2.85
N SER A 447 -3.27 -17.40 -3.91
CA SER A 447 -3.86 -16.22 -4.53
C SER A 447 -5.27 -15.96 -4.04
N THR A 448 -5.62 -14.67 -3.96
CA THR A 448 -6.96 -14.20 -3.65
C THR A 448 -7.82 -14.06 -4.92
N PHE A 449 -7.52 -14.75 -6.01
CA PHE A 449 -8.33 -14.82 -7.23
C PHE A 449 -7.82 -15.96 -8.11
N GLU A 450 -8.67 -16.45 -9.01
CA GLU A 450 -8.33 -17.50 -9.95
C GLU A 450 -7.51 -16.94 -11.13
N PHE A 451 -6.50 -17.69 -11.58
CA PHE A 451 -5.66 -17.32 -12.72
C PHE A 451 -5.22 -18.54 -13.54
N GLU A 452 -4.90 -18.33 -14.82
CA GLU A 452 -4.29 -19.32 -15.70
C GLU A 452 -2.76 -19.31 -15.48
N HIS A 453 -2.20 -20.40 -14.94
CA HIS A 453 -0.74 -20.54 -14.80
C HIS A 453 -0.11 -20.93 -16.14
N LEU A 454 0.74 -20.06 -16.67
CA LEU A 454 1.31 -20.17 -18.02
C LEU A 454 2.75 -20.73 -18.01
N GLY A 455 3.34 -20.91 -16.83
CA GLY A 455 4.69 -21.46 -16.59
C GLY A 455 5.56 -20.55 -15.74
N THR A 456 6.85 -20.87 -15.58
CA THR A 456 7.75 -20.21 -14.60
C THR A 456 8.97 -19.53 -15.22
N ASP A 457 9.28 -19.77 -16.50
CA ASP A 457 10.53 -19.33 -17.13
C ASP A 457 10.29 -18.45 -18.37
N LEU A 458 11.39 -18.00 -19.00
CA LEU A 458 11.32 -17.19 -20.22
C LEU A 458 10.70 -17.96 -21.40
N ALA A 459 10.91 -19.28 -21.49
CA ALA A 459 10.36 -20.10 -22.56
C ALA A 459 8.82 -20.17 -22.46
N ALA A 460 8.30 -20.28 -21.24
CA ALA A 460 6.88 -20.19 -20.91
C ALA A 460 6.32 -18.81 -21.29
N LEU A 461 7.01 -17.71 -20.96
CA LEU A 461 6.58 -16.38 -21.40
C LEU A 461 6.47 -16.29 -22.93
N LYS A 462 7.47 -16.80 -23.65
CA LYS A 462 7.47 -16.81 -25.12
C LYS A 462 6.31 -17.65 -25.67
N LYS A 463 6.01 -18.79 -25.06
CA LYS A 463 4.88 -19.65 -25.42
C LYS A 463 3.53 -18.98 -25.11
N ALA A 464 3.41 -18.30 -23.97
CA ALA A 464 2.21 -17.58 -23.56
C ALA A 464 1.87 -16.45 -24.55
N LEU A 465 2.85 -15.60 -24.88
CA LEU A 465 2.68 -14.45 -25.78
C LEU A 465 2.46 -14.85 -27.25
N SER A 466 2.97 -16.00 -27.69
CA SER A 466 2.71 -16.55 -29.03
C SER A 466 1.49 -17.48 -29.10
N GLY A 467 0.98 -17.91 -27.95
CA GLY A 467 -0.08 -18.90 -27.80
C GLY A 467 -1.49 -18.31 -27.70
N PRO A 468 -2.44 -19.06 -27.11
CA PRO A 468 -3.82 -18.62 -26.92
C PRO A 468 -3.94 -17.36 -26.06
N PHE A 469 -3.17 -17.25 -24.98
CA PHE A 469 -3.22 -16.09 -24.08
C PHE A 469 -2.76 -14.80 -24.78
N GLY A 470 -1.70 -14.86 -25.57
CA GLY A 470 -1.27 -13.74 -26.41
C GLY A 470 -2.34 -13.25 -27.40
N LYS A 471 -3.17 -14.15 -27.94
CA LYS A 471 -4.31 -13.78 -28.80
C LYS A 471 -5.43 -13.09 -28.01
N LYS A 472 -5.67 -13.52 -26.76
CA LYS A 472 -6.62 -12.85 -25.87
C LYS A 472 -6.19 -11.42 -25.56
N LEU A 473 -4.91 -11.21 -25.21
CA LEU A 473 -4.32 -9.88 -25.01
C LEU A 473 -4.42 -8.99 -26.26
N GLN A 474 -4.32 -9.56 -27.46
CA GLN A 474 -4.48 -8.83 -28.72
C GLN A 474 -5.93 -8.43 -29.03
N ALA A 475 -6.88 -9.25 -28.60
CA ALA A 475 -8.31 -9.01 -28.80
C ALA A 475 -8.93 -8.08 -27.73
N ALA A 476 -8.28 -7.97 -26.57
CA ALA A 476 -8.68 -7.09 -25.47
C ALA A 476 -8.63 -5.61 -25.88
N LYS A 477 -9.57 -4.84 -25.35
CA LYS A 477 -9.68 -3.38 -25.51
C LYS A 477 -8.74 -2.64 -24.56
N LYS A 478 -8.55 -3.14 -23.34
CA LYS A 478 -7.67 -2.54 -22.32
C LYS A 478 -6.79 -3.62 -21.68
N PRO A 479 -5.89 -4.25 -22.47
CA PRO A 479 -5.01 -5.28 -21.95
C PRO A 479 -3.98 -4.67 -20.99
N MET A 480 -3.58 -5.43 -19.99
CA MET A 480 -2.59 -5.04 -18.99
C MET A 480 -1.51 -6.11 -18.84
N ILE A 481 -0.24 -5.72 -18.94
CA ILE A 481 0.91 -6.55 -18.56
C ILE A 481 1.57 -5.87 -17.36
N ILE A 482 1.70 -6.61 -16.27
CA ILE A 482 2.38 -6.18 -15.04
C ILE A 482 3.66 -7.01 -14.90
N VAL A 483 4.81 -6.35 -15.01
CA VAL A 483 6.13 -6.94 -14.79
C VAL A 483 6.58 -6.62 -13.37
N GLY A 484 6.85 -7.63 -12.55
CA GLY A 484 7.38 -7.43 -11.20
C GLY A 484 8.81 -6.91 -11.21
N SER A 485 9.15 -6.10 -10.20
CA SER A 485 10.54 -5.67 -9.95
C SER A 485 11.52 -6.85 -9.81
N GLY A 486 11.06 -8.02 -9.34
CA GLY A 486 11.87 -9.25 -9.27
C GLY A 486 12.39 -9.74 -10.63
N VAL A 487 11.75 -9.36 -11.75
CA VAL A 487 12.26 -9.63 -13.11
C VAL A 487 13.53 -8.82 -13.39
N THR A 488 13.66 -7.62 -12.82
CA THR A 488 14.86 -6.77 -12.94
C THR A 488 16.05 -7.38 -12.20
N ASP A 489 15.78 -8.06 -11.09
CA ASP A 489 16.78 -8.76 -10.28
C ASP A 489 17.18 -10.11 -10.87
N HIS A 490 16.47 -10.58 -11.91
CA HIS A 490 16.77 -11.85 -12.55
C HIS A 490 17.97 -11.73 -13.51
N PRO A 491 18.87 -12.74 -13.60
CA PRO A 491 20.01 -12.72 -14.53
C PRO A 491 19.60 -12.53 -16.01
N ASP A 492 18.43 -13.06 -16.38
CA ASP A 492 17.88 -12.97 -17.73
C ASP A 492 16.98 -11.73 -17.94
N ALA A 493 17.05 -10.72 -17.07
CA ALA A 493 16.19 -9.52 -17.12
C ALA A 493 16.11 -8.90 -18.53
N LYS A 494 17.25 -8.76 -19.20
CA LYS A 494 17.33 -8.22 -20.57
C LYS A 494 16.45 -8.98 -21.56
N ALA A 495 16.45 -10.31 -21.50
CA ALA A 495 15.66 -11.16 -22.39
C ALA A 495 14.15 -11.06 -22.10
N PHE A 496 13.77 -10.92 -20.83
CA PHE A 496 12.39 -10.67 -20.43
C PHE A 496 11.86 -9.33 -20.96
N TYR A 497 12.61 -8.24 -20.74
CA TYR A 497 12.22 -6.91 -21.21
C TYR A 497 12.22 -6.81 -22.75
N GLU A 498 13.15 -7.48 -23.44
CA GLU A 498 13.15 -7.57 -24.90
C GLU A 498 11.84 -8.20 -25.41
N LEU A 499 11.46 -9.37 -24.86
CA LEU A 499 10.29 -10.11 -25.30
C LEU A 499 8.98 -9.36 -25.01
N VAL A 500 8.85 -8.78 -23.81
CA VAL A 500 7.68 -7.97 -23.44
C VAL A 500 7.61 -6.72 -24.32
N GLY A 501 8.73 -6.01 -24.49
CA GLY A 501 8.81 -4.82 -25.34
C GLY A 501 8.42 -5.09 -26.79
N GLN A 502 8.90 -6.20 -27.38
CA GLN A 502 8.52 -6.62 -28.74
C GLN A 502 7.02 -6.91 -28.87
N PHE A 503 6.42 -7.55 -27.86
CA PHE A 503 4.99 -7.85 -27.88
C PHE A 503 4.15 -6.58 -27.75
N VAL A 504 4.52 -5.68 -26.85
CA VAL A 504 3.83 -4.39 -26.64
C VAL A 504 3.93 -3.51 -27.88
N ASP A 505 5.12 -3.39 -28.49
CA ASP A 505 5.33 -2.62 -29.72
C ASP A 505 4.50 -3.17 -30.90
N LYS A 506 4.48 -4.49 -31.08
CA LYS A 506 3.67 -5.15 -32.12
C LYS A 506 2.18 -4.89 -31.95
N ASN A 507 1.72 -4.71 -30.71
CA ASN A 507 0.31 -4.51 -30.36
C ASN A 507 0.05 -3.10 -29.83
N ALA A 508 0.82 -2.10 -30.27
CA ALA A 508 0.67 -0.71 -29.83
C ALA A 508 -0.76 -0.17 -30.05
N GLY A 509 -1.50 -0.71 -31.02
CA GLY A 509 -2.88 -0.32 -31.30
C GLY A 509 -3.88 -0.50 -30.15
N ASN A 510 -3.63 -1.41 -29.20
CA ASN A 510 -4.44 -1.54 -27.98
C ASN A 510 -3.64 -1.34 -26.68
N PHE A 511 -2.32 -1.58 -26.69
CA PHE A 511 -1.47 -1.36 -25.51
C PHE A 511 -1.02 0.08 -25.32
N MET A 512 -0.90 0.89 -26.38
CA MET A 512 -0.33 2.24 -26.34
C MET A 512 -1.23 3.24 -27.07
N THR A 513 -2.45 3.41 -26.55
CA THR A 513 -3.38 4.44 -27.04
C THR A 513 -3.19 5.75 -26.27
N GLU A 514 -3.82 6.84 -26.72
CA GLU A 514 -3.76 8.12 -26.00
C GLU A 514 -4.30 7.99 -24.57
N GLU A 515 -5.35 7.20 -24.38
CA GLU A 515 -6.04 7.00 -23.10
C GLU A 515 -5.52 5.81 -22.28
N TRP A 516 -4.78 4.87 -22.88
CA TRP A 516 -4.36 3.63 -22.23
C TRP A 516 -2.91 3.28 -22.53
N ASN A 517 -2.14 3.01 -21.47
CA ASN A 517 -0.84 2.39 -21.57
C ASN A 517 -0.82 1.11 -20.72
N GLY A 518 -0.94 -0.04 -21.38
CA GLY A 518 -1.09 -1.34 -20.74
C GLY A 518 0.21 -1.99 -20.27
N TYR A 519 1.37 -1.40 -20.53
CA TYR A 519 2.66 -1.89 -20.02
C TYR A 519 2.94 -1.28 -18.65
N ASN A 520 3.18 -2.11 -17.64
CA ASN A 520 3.40 -1.65 -16.27
C ASN A 520 4.56 -2.40 -15.63
N VAL A 521 5.35 -1.69 -14.82
CA VAL A 521 6.32 -2.30 -13.91
C VAL A 521 5.88 -2.03 -12.47
N LEU A 522 5.72 -3.11 -11.69
CA LEU A 522 5.37 -3.03 -10.29
C LEU A 522 6.64 -2.97 -9.45
N GLN A 523 6.86 -1.84 -8.77
CA GLN A 523 7.92 -1.68 -7.80
C GLN A 523 7.44 -2.15 -6.42
N ARG A 524 8.32 -2.85 -5.70
CA ARG A 524 8.03 -3.37 -4.34
C ARG A 524 8.55 -2.47 -3.21
N GLU A 525 9.44 -1.52 -3.51
CA GLU A 525 10.10 -0.65 -2.52
C GLU A 525 9.86 0.82 -2.86
N ALA A 526 9.68 1.65 -1.83
CA ALA A 526 9.26 3.05 -1.97
C ALA A 526 10.30 3.97 -2.60
N SER A 527 11.60 3.69 -2.44
CA SER A 527 12.67 4.55 -2.98
C SER A 527 12.90 4.38 -4.47
N ARG A 528 12.46 3.27 -5.09
CA ARG A 528 12.95 2.85 -6.43
C ARG A 528 12.56 3.81 -7.54
N VAL A 529 11.29 4.19 -7.64
CA VAL A 529 10.86 5.13 -8.68
C VAL A 529 11.52 6.49 -8.48
N GLY A 530 11.67 6.95 -7.23
CA GLY A 530 12.41 8.17 -6.91
C GLY A 530 13.89 8.09 -7.31
N ALA A 531 14.53 6.93 -7.08
CA ALA A 531 15.91 6.68 -7.49
C ALA A 531 16.07 6.74 -9.02
N PHE A 532 15.16 6.11 -9.76
CA PHE A 532 15.18 6.13 -11.23
C PHE A 532 14.93 7.54 -11.77
N GLU A 533 14.00 8.28 -11.19
CA GLU A 533 13.68 9.66 -11.57
C GLU A 533 14.85 10.63 -11.33
N VAL A 534 15.59 10.43 -10.24
CA VAL A 534 16.82 11.18 -9.94
C VAL A 534 17.98 10.73 -10.84
N GLY A 535 17.91 9.52 -11.41
CA GLY A 535 19.01 8.86 -12.10
C GLY A 535 20.10 8.38 -11.13
N PHE A 536 19.69 7.76 -10.02
CA PHE A 536 20.54 7.13 -9.01
C PHE A 536 20.70 5.63 -9.34
N VAL A 537 21.44 5.34 -10.40
CA VAL A 537 21.70 3.98 -10.89
C VAL A 537 23.12 3.86 -11.43
N THR A 538 23.60 2.64 -11.63
CA THR A 538 24.91 2.41 -12.22
C THR A 538 24.84 2.63 -13.73
N PRO A 539 25.57 3.60 -14.32
CA PRO A 539 25.35 4.03 -15.70
C PRO A 539 25.93 3.08 -16.75
N SER A 540 26.96 2.30 -16.41
CA SER A 540 27.58 1.37 -17.36
C SER A 540 28.27 0.20 -16.66
N ALA A 541 28.54 -0.87 -17.42
CA ALA A 541 29.25 -2.05 -16.93
C ALA A 541 30.67 -1.72 -16.45
N ALA A 542 31.35 -0.75 -17.08
CA ALA A 542 32.68 -0.31 -16.66
C ALA A 542 32.68 0.30 -15.25
N VAL A 543 31.63 1.04 -14.90
CA VAL A 543 31.44 1.55 -13.54
C VAL A 543 31.15 0.40 -12.57
N ALA A 544 30.29 -0.54 -12.97
CA ALA A 544 29.93 -1.71 -12.16
C ALA A 544 31.13 -2.61 -11.83
N GLU A 545 32.08 -2.76 -12.77
CA GLU A 545 33.29 -3.57 -12.61
C GLU A 545 34.38 -2.88 -11.77
N THR A 546 34.22 -1.59 -11.46
CA THR A 546 35.19 -0.86 -10.64
C THR A 546 35.10 -1.32 -9.18
N LYS A 547 36.21 -1.81 -8.63
CA LYS A 547 36.30 -2.21 -7.22
C LYS A 547 36.25 -0.97 -6.31
N PRO A 548 35.21 -0.79 -5.48
CA PRO A 548 35.13 0.37 -4.61
C PRO A 548 36.10 0.25 -3.42
N LYS A 549 36.70 1.37 -3.02
CA LYS A 549 37.49 1.52 -1.79
C LYS A 549 36.75 2.29 -0.70
N PHE A 550 35.76 3.08 -1.09
CA PHE A 550 34.96 3.87 -0.18
C PHE A 550 33.49 3.62 -0.51
N VAL A 551 32.74 3.05 0.43
CA VAL A 551 31.34 2.66 0.23
C VAL A 551 30.45 3.41 1.20
N TRP A 552 29.49 4.16 0.67
CA TRP A 552 28.45 4.83 1.46
C TRP A 552 27.12 4.11 1.29
N LEU A 553 26.60 3.56 2.39
CA LEU A 553 25.31 2.88 2.44
C LEU A 553 24.26 3.86 2.98
N LEU A 554 23.33 4.29 2.13
CA LEU A 554 22.18 5.13 2.49
C LEU A 554 20.99 4.23 2.83
N GLY A 555 20.87 3.83 4.08
CA GLY A 555 19.80 2.94 4.57
C GLY A 555 19.72 1.62 3.82
N ALA A 556 20.84 1.20 3.21
CA ALA A 556 20.95 -0.02 2.41
C ALA A 556 21.25 -1.20 3.34
N ASP A 557 20.27 -2.08 3.49
CA ASP A 557 20.32 -3.22 4.42
C ASP A 557 20.10 -4.57 3.74
N GLU A 558 19.79 -4.60 2.44
CA GLU A 558 19.81 -5.84 1.65
C GLU A 558 21.19 -6.12 1.03
N ILE A 559 22.25 -5.64 1.70
CA ILE A 559 23.66 -5.84 1.36
C ILE A 559 24.32 -6.78 2.37
N SER A 560 25.19 -7.65 1.89
CA SER A 560 25.98 -8.58 2.71
C SER A 560 27.48 -8.25 2.69
N GLU A 561 28.26 -8.86 3.59
CA GLU A 561 29.72 -8.76 3.58
C GLU A 561 30.35 -9.24 2.26
N ALA A 562 29.66 -10.07 1.47
CA ALA A 562 30.15 -10.57 0.19
C ALA A 562 30.09 -9.50 -0.92
N ASP A 563 29.20 -8.52 -0.78
CA ASP A 563 28.95 -7.48 -1.79
C ASP A 563 29.91 -6.29 -1.64
N ILE A 564 30.60 -6.20 -0.51
CA ILE A 564 31.53 -5.12 -0.18
C ILE A 564 32.96 -5.67 -0.12
N PRO A 565 33.94 -5.01 -0.79
CA PRO A 565 35.33 -5.40 -0.64
C PRO A 565 35.83 -5.28 0.81
N LYS A 566 36.56 -6.28 1.30
CA LYS A 566 37.08 -6.31 2.69
C LYS A 566 38.02 -5.17 3.05
N ASP A 567 38.64 -4.56 2.05
CA ASP A 567 39.55 -3.42 2.15
C ASP A 567 38.86 -2.07 1.92
N ALA A 568 37.54 -2.05 1.73
CA ALA A 568 36.78 -0.82 1.58
C ALA A 568 36.43 -0.22 2.95
N PHE A 569 36.47 1.11 3.05
CA PHE A 569 35.94 1.85 4.18
C PHE A 569 34.44 2.06 3.98
N VAL A 570 33.64 1.66 4.97
CA VAL A 570 32.17 1.61 4.88
C VAL A 570 31.53 2.59 5.83
N VAL A 571 30.74 3.52 5.28
CA VAL A 571 29.89 4.43 6.05
C VAL A 571 28.45 3.98 5.89
N TYR A 572 27.79 3.62 6.99
CA TYR A 572 26.35 3.37 7.00
C TYR A 572 25.61 4.57 7.57
N GLN A 573 24.73 5.16 6.76
CA GLN A 573 23.81 6.19 7.17
C GLN A 573 22.40 5.62 7.15
N GLY A 574 21.78 5.46 8.32
CA GLY A 574 20.44 4.89 8.42
C GLY A 574 19.83 5.10 9.80
N HIS A 575 18.61 4.62 10.00
CA HIS A 575 17.86 4.86 11.24
C HIS A 575 17.71 3.63 12.14
N HIS A 576 17.98 2.42 11.64
CA HIS A 576 18.00 1.17 12.39
C HIS A 576 19.36 0.48 12.24
N GLY A 577 19.75 -0.31 13.25
CA GLY A 577 20.92 -1.17 13.15
C GLY A 577 20.53 -2.60 12.78
N ASP A 578 20.72 -2.97 11.52
CA ASP A 578 20.55 -4.34 11.01
C ASP A 578 21.81 -4.78 10.23
N LYS A 579 21.70 -5.39 9.05
CA LYS A 579 22.83 -5.93 8.29
C LYS A 579 23.81 -4.85 7.81
N GLY A 580 23.31 -3.74 7.27
CA GLY A 580 24.14 -2.66 6.73
C GLY A 580 24.93 -1.92 7.80
N ALA A 581 24.36 -1.76 9.00
CA ALA A 581 25.07 -1.17 10.13
C ALA A 581 26.14 -2.12 10.70
N GLN A 582 25.93 -3.44 10.66
CA GLN A 582 26.88 -4.44 11.16
C GLN A 582 28.17 -4.53 10.36
N ILE A 583 28.18 -4.09 9.10
CA ILE A 583 29.36 -4.12 8.24
C ILE A 583 30.11 -2.78 8.20
N ALA A 584 29.55 -1.73 8.81
CA ALA A 584 30.10 -0.38 8.75
C ALA A 584 31.32 -0.16 9.65
N ASP A 585 32.21 0.72 9.19
CA ASP A 585 33.28 1.32 9.99
C ASP A 585 32.75 2.53 10.77
N ILE A 586 31.91 3.35 10.12
CA ILE A 586 31.22 4.50 10.75
C ILE A 586 29.71 4.38 10.53
N VAL A 587 28.94 4.58 11.59
CA VAL A 587 27.47 4.61 11.57
C VAL A 587 26.98 6.02 11.86
N LEU A 588 26.15 6.56 10.96
CA LEU A 588 25.55 7.89 11.07
C LEU A 588 24.03 7.76 11.27
N PRO A 589 23.47 8.22 12.41
CA PRO A 589 22.05 8.07 12.72
C PRO A 589 21.18 9.05 11.92
N GLY A 590 20.42 8.50 10.99
CA GLY A 590 19.43 9.18 10.14
C GLY A 590 18.03 9.24 10.73
N ALA A 591 17.10 9.80 9.96
CA ALA A 591 15.70 9.98 10.35
C ALA A 591 14.82 8.87 9.74
N ALA A 592 13.86 8.35 10.50
CA ALA A 592 12.83 7.47 9.94
C ALA A 592 11.78 8.27 9.16
N TYR A 593 10.96 7.61 8.33
CA TYR A 593 9.98 8.27 7.46
C TYR A 593 8.93 9.12 8.22
N THR A 594 8.64 8.80 9.48
CA THR A 594 7.71 9.54 10.35
C THR A 594 8.34 10.78 11.01
N GLU A 595 9.65 11.00 10.85
CA GLU A 595 10.42 12.04 11.55
C GLU A 595 10.93 13.14 10.60
N LYS A 596 10.68 12.97 9.29
CA LYS A 596 11.11 13.90 8.24
C LYS A 596 9.97 14.18 7.27
N ALA A 597 10.08 15.31 6.56
CA ALA A 597 9.25 15.62 5.41
C ALA A 597 10.04 15.31 4.14
N GLY A 598 10.00 14.04 3.72
CA GLY A 598 10.71 13.53 2.54
C GLY A 598 9.77 13.30 1.38
N THR A 599 10.30 13.41 0.16
CA THR A 599 9.58 13.18 -1.10
C THR A 599 9.81 11.73 -1.54
N TYR A 600 8.71 11.00 -1.74
CA TYR A 600 8.69 9.63 -2.26
C TYR A 600 7.91 9.59 -3.56
N VAL A 601 8.27 8.67 -4.45
CA VAL A 601 7.58 8.47 -5.71
C VAL A 601 7.09 7.03 -5.75
N ASN A 602 5.78 6.83 -5.86
CA ASN A 602 5.20 5.48 -5.84
C ASN A 602 5.33 4.79 -7.21
N THR A 603 4.88 3.53 -7.27
CA THR A 603 4.97 2.69 -8.47
C THR A 603 4.29 3.29 -9.70
N GLU A 604 3.24 4.10 -9.58
CA GLU A 604 2.59 4.76 -10.74
C GLU A 604 3.27 6.08 -11.15
N GLY A 605 4.34 6.48 -10.46
CA GLY A 605 5.05 7.73 -10.71
C GLY A 605 4.44 8.95 -10.02
N ARG A 606 3.48 8.75 -9.09
CA ARG A 606 2.90 9.82 -8.27
C ARG A 606 3.90 10.26 -7.22
N VAL A 607 4.14 11.56 -7.17
CA VAL A 607 5.02 12.15 -6.16
C VAL A 607 4.23 12.48 -4.90
N GLN A 608 4.67 12.00 -3.75
CA GLN A 608 4.02 12.20 -2.46
C GLN A 608 5.04 12.67 -1.44
N MET A 609 4.59 13.35 -0.38
CA MET A 609 5.48 13.90 0.64
C MET A 609 5.03 13.45 2.03
N THR A 610 5.95 12.89 2.80
CA THR A 610 5.71 12.57 4.21
C THR A 610 5.65 13.85 5.05
N ARG A 611 5.12 13.75 6.26
CA ARG A 611 5.19 14.83 7.26
C ARG A 611 5.73 14.28 8.57
N ALA A 612 6.57 15.07 9.23
CA ALA A 612 7.14 14.71 10.52
C ALA A 612 6.04 14.68 11.60
N ALA A 613 5.71 13.48 12.08
CA ALA A 613 4.75 13.24 13.15
C ALA A 613 5.39 13.37 14.53
N THR A 614 6.66 13.00 14.65
CA THR A 614 7.47 13.05 15.88
C THR A 614 8.79 13.79 15.62
N SER A 615 9.50 14.15 16.68
CA SER A 615 10.87 14.69 16.59
C SER A 615 11.89 13.56 16.45
N LEU A 616 13.10 13.92 16.03
CA LEU A 616 14.24 13.02 15.87
C LEU A 616 14.72 12.47 17.22
N PRO A 617 15.02 11.16 17.33
CA PRO A 617 15.51 10.57 18.57
C PRO A 617 17.01 10.80 18.79
N GLY A 618 17.37 11.22 20.00
CA GLY A 618 18.77 11.42 20.40
C GLY A 618 19.48 12.47 19.56
N ALA A 619 20.65 12.12 19.03
CA ALA A 619 21.48 12.96 18.18
C ALA A 619 21.25 12.69 16.67
N SER A 620 20.21 11.97 16.27
CA SER A 620 19.94 11.73 14.85
C SER A 620 19.65 13.03 14.07
N ARG A 621 19.83 12.98 12.76
CA ARG A 621 19.64 14.12 11.85
C ARG A 621 18.85 13.68 10.62
N THR A 622 18.20 14.63 9.96
CA THR A 622 17.58 14.38 8.64
C THR A 622 18.66 14.05 7.63
N ASP A 623 18.41 13.06 6.78
CA ASP A 623 19.43 12.38 6.00
C ASP A 623 20.20 13.29 5.04
N TRP A 624 19.53 14.17 4.31
CA TRP A 624 20.21 15.11 3.40
C TRP A 624 21.13 16.09 4.14
N LYS A 625 20.84 16.43 5.41
CA LYS A 625 21.71 17.31 6.21
C LYS A 625 23.00 16.61 6.61
N ILE A 626 22.96 15.30 6.83
CA ILE A 626 24.15 14.48 7.11
C ILE A 626 25.07 14.53 5.90
N ILE A 627 24.52 14.31 4.70
CA ILE A 627 25.26 14.33 3.44
C ILE A 627 25.81 15.73 3.16
N ARG A 628 24.99 16.77 3.35
CA ARG A 628 25.40 18.18 3.21
C ARG A 628 26.54 18.54 4.17
N ALA A 629 26.50 18.10 5.42
CA ALA A 629 27.59 18.31 6.36
C ALA A 629 28.85 17.52 5.95
N ALA A 630 28.72 16.24 5.61
CA ALA A 630 29.83 15.42 5.14
C ALA A 630 30.53 16.01 3.89
N SER A 631 29.77 16.66 3.01
CA SER A 631 30.30 17.33 1.82
C SER A 631 31.32 18.45 2.15
N GLU A 632 31.13 19.17 3.26
CA GLU A 632 32.09 20.19 3.71
C GLU A 632 33.39 19.55 4.22
N PHE A 633 33.27 18.50 5.02
CA PHE A 633 34.42 17.77 5.57
C PHE A 633 35.24 17.06 4.48
N LEU A 634 34.57 16.58 3.43
CA LEU A 634 35.22 15.96 2.27
C LEU A 634 35.83 16.98 1.28
N GLY A 635 35.69 18.29 1.53
CA GLY A 635 36.21 19.35 0.67
C GLY A 635 35.42 19.58 -0.61
N ALA A 636 34.17 19.10 -0.67
CA ALA A 636 33.28 19.17 -1.83
C ALA A 636 31.89 19.74 -1.46
N PRO A 637 31.81 20.95 -0.87
CA PRO A 637 30.57 21.48 -0.30
C PRO A 637 29.44 21.60 -1.33
N LEU A 638 28.26 21.10 -1.00
CA LEU A 638 27.07 21.16 -1.86
C LEU A 638 26.44 22.58 -1.88
N PRO A 639 25.78 22.98 -2.98
CA PRO A 639 25.37 24.38 -3.20
C PRO A 639 24.03 24.77 -2.54
N TYR A 640 23.55 24.02 -1.55
CA TYR A 640 22.28 24.28 -0.86
C TYR A 640 22.41 24.10 0.65
N ASP A 641 21.76 24.96 1.42
CA ASP A 641 21.82 24.99 2.89
C ASP A 641 20.46 24.70 3.55
N ASP A 642 19.37 24.74 2.77
CA ASP A 642 18.03 24.42 3.22
C ASP A 642 17.30 23.45 2.27
N VAL A 643 16.17 22.93 2.75
CA VAL A 643 15.38 21.94 2.01
C VAL A 643 14.68 22.54 0.78
N ALA A 644 14.42 23.85 0.75
CA ALA A 644 13.78 24.49 -0.39
C ALA A 644 14.77 24.56 -1.56
N GLN A 645 16.01 24.98 -1.31
CA GLN A 645 17.08 24.98 -2.31
C GLN A 645 17.39 23.57 -2.83
N LEU A 646 17.37 22.57 -1.94
CA LEU A 646 17.52 21.17 -2.37
C LEU A 646 16.36 20.71 -3.26
N ARG A 647 15.14 21.19 -3.01
CA ARG A 647 13.97 20.88 -3.86
C ARG A 647 13.99 21.64 -5.17
N ASP A 648 14.53 22.86 -5.20
CA ASP A 648 14.82 23.57 -6.46
C ASP A 648 15.82 22.75 -7.29
N ARG A 649 16.86 22.20 -6.65
CA ARG A 649 17.79 21.27 -7.29
C ARG A 649 17.12 19.98 -7.78
N MET A 650 16.17 19.42 -7.01
CA MET A 650 15.37 18.27 -7.47
C MET A 650 14.56 18.63 -8.72
N PHE A 651 13.95 19.82 -8.76
CA PHE A 651 13.21 20.32 -9.92
C PHE A 651 14.11 20.47 -11.16
N GLU A 652 15.35 20.94 -11.00
CA GLU A 652 16.34 20.99 -12.09
C GLU A 652 16.66 19.62 -12.67
N ILE A 653 16.68 18.57 -11.82
CA ILE A 653 16.95 17.20 -12.25
C ILE A 653 15.72 16.60 -12.94
N SER A 654 14.56 16.65 -12.27
CA SER A 654 13.28 16.26 -12.85
C SER A 654 12.16 17.14 -12.28
N PRO A 655 11.48 17.94 -13.14
CA PRO A 655 10.34 18.75 -12.74
C PRO A 655 9.19 17.93 -12.13
N ALA A 656 9.10 16.63 -12.46
CA ALA A 656 8.09 15.74 -11.92
C ALA A 656 8.20 15.62 -10.38
N LEU A 657 9.42 15.70 -9.82
CA LEU A 657 9.67 15.60 -8.38
C LEU A 657 9.05 16.76 -7.56
N ALA A 658 8.63 17.84 -8.21
CA ALA A 658 7.91 18.95 -7.57
C ALA A 658 6.38 18.87 -7.75
N ALA A 659 5.88 17.95 -8.59
CA ALA A 659 4.46 17.81 -8.93
C ALA A 659 3.75 16.85 -7.95
N TYR A 660 3.53 17.31 -6.71
CA TYR A 660 2.90 16.51 -5.66
C TYR A 660 1.46 16.11 -6.00
N ASP A 661 1.14 14.84 -5.75
CA ASP A 661 -0.16 14.19 -5.98
C ASP A 661 -0.64 14.20 -7.44
N VAL A 662 0.30 14.34 -8.39
CA VAL A 662 0.04 14.29 -9.83
C VAL A 662 0.74 13.08 -10.45
N VAL A 663 0.03 12.35 -11.32
CA VAL A 663 0.60 11.29 -12.16
C VAL A 663 0.83 11.86 -13.55
N GLU A 664 2.08 12.21 -13.84
CA GLU A 664 2.49 12.78 -15.11
C GLU A 664 2.53 11.71 -16.22
N PRO A 665 1.86 11.93 -17.37
CA PRO A 665 1.91 10.98 -18.48
C PRO A 665 3.29 11.03 -19.17
N ALA A 666 3.78 9.87 -19.61
CA ALA A 666 4.95 9.82 -20.48
C ALA A 666 4.60 10.31 -21.90
N ALA A 667 5.25 11.38 -22.36
CA ALA A 667 5.00 12.01 -23.67
C ALA A 667 5.66 11.25 -24.85
N LEU A 668 6.85 10.69 -24.66
CA LEU A 668 7.65 10.04 -25.73
C LEU A 668 7.66 8.51 -25.60
N ARG A 669 6.47 7.89 -25.54
CA ARG A 669 6.31 6.44 -25.33
C ARG A 669 6.92 5.60 -26.45
N GLN A 670 7.12 6.15 -27.64
CA GLN A 670 7.75 5.42 -28.75
C GLN A 670 9.25 5.16 -28.50
N LEU A 671 9.91 5.98 -27.67
CA LEU A 671 11.32 5.81 -27.33
C LEU A 671 11.56 4.64 -26.38
N SER A 672 10.52 4.17 -25.68
CA SER A 672 10.58 2.99 -24.81
C SER A 672 11.07 1.75 -25.55
N LYS A 673 10.75 1.61 -26.84
CA LYS A 673 11.22 0.51 -27.68
C LYS A 673 12.75 0.43 -27.73
N VAL A 674 13.42 1.57 -27.78
CA VAL A 674 14.89 1.62 -27.91
C VAL A 674 15.55 0.99 -26.69
N GLN A 675 15.07 1.31 -25.48
CA GLN A 675 15.64 0.77 -24.25
C GLN A 675 15.19 -0.66 -23.96
N LEU A 676 13.89 -0.96 -24.11
CA LEU A 676 13.36 -2.27 -23.78
C LEU A 676 13.79 -3.34 -24.80
N VAL A 677 13.85 -2.99 -26.09
CA VAL A 677 14.10 -3.94 -27.18
C VAL A 677 15.51 -3.78 -27.74
N ASP A 678 15.85 -2.61 -28.30
CA ASP A 678 17.07 -2.47 -29.10
C ASP A 678 18.35 -2.64 -28.27
N GLN A 679 18.38 -2.13 -27.04
CA GLN A 679 19.52 -2.26 -26.11
C GLN A 679 19.67 -3.67 -25.52
N ASN A 680 18.60 -4.47 -25.50
CA ASN A 680 18.58 -5.80 -24.89
C ASN A 680 18.73 -6.96 -25.89
N LYS A 681 18.74 -6.65 -27.20
CA LYS A 681 18.86 -7.62 -28.28
C LYS A 681 20.06 -8.55 -28.13
N GLY A 682 19.80 -9.84 -28.37
CA GLY A 682 20.86 -10.86 -28.44
C GLY A 682 21.36 -11.35 -27.08
N SER A 683 20.67 -10.99 -25.98
CA SER A 683 20.91 -11.58 -24.67
C SER A 683 20.65 -13.09 -24.68
N LYS A 684 21.57 -13.87 -24.11
CA LYS A 684 21.45 -15.33 -24.03
C LYS A 684 20.77 -15.72 -22.72
N PRO A 685 19.59 -16.34 -22.74
CA PRO A 685 18.91 -16.72 -21.50
C PRO A 685 19.62 -17.92 -20.85
N SER A 686 19.74 -17.86 -19.52
CA SER A 686 20.20 -18.96 -18.68
C SER A 686 19.14 -20.04 -18.49
N GLY A 687 17.85 -19.68 -18.62
CA GLY A 687 16.72 -20.59 -18.45
C GLY A 687 16.33 -20.83 -16.99
N SER A 688 16.81 -19.97 -16.08
CA SER A 688 16.45 -20.03 -14.66
C SER A 688 14.97 -19.64 -14.47
N PRO A 689 14.24 -20.31 -13.55
CA PRO A 689 12.85 -19.97 -13.28
C PRO A 689 12.75 -18.65 -12.49
N LEU A 690 11.68 -17.91 -12.76
CA LEU A 690 11.29 -16.75 -11.95
C LEU A 690 10.88 -17.19 -10.56
N LYS A 691 11.37 -16.46 -9.55
CA LYS A 691 11.02 -16.63 -8.13
C LYS A 691 10.32 -15.40 -7.61
N ASN A 692 9.51 -15.57 -6.58
CA ASN A 692 8.92 -14.44 -5.87
C ASN A 692 10.01 -13.63 -5.14
N PRO A 693 10.00 -12.29 -5.20
CA PRO A 693 11.05 -11.47 -4.60
C PRO A 693 10.93 -11.32 -3.07
N ILE A 694 9.79 -11.71 -2.48
CA ILE A 694 9.51 -11.57 -1.05
C ILE A 694 9.13 -12.94 -0.48
N ASP A 695 10.04 -13.53 0.29
CA ASP A 695 9.81 -14.78 1.01
C ASP A 695 8.88 -14.56 2.22
N ASN A 696 9.12 -13.49 2.98
CA ASN A 696 8.36 -13.14 4.17
C ASN A 696 7.82 -11.72 4.09
N PHE A 697 6.51 -11.61 3.89
CA PHE A 697 5.79 -10.32 3.83
C PHE A 697 6.02 -9.45 5.07
N TYR A 698 6.19 -10.06 6.25
CA TYR A 698 6.34 -9.32 7.51
C TYR A 698 7.78 -8.84 7.75
N PHE A 699 8.78 -9.31 7.00
CA PHE A 699 10.21 -8.96 7.16
C PHE A 699 10.84 -8.52 5.85
N THR A 700 10.44 -7.36 5.34
CA THR A 700 10.94 -6.83 4.06
C THR A 700 11.97 -5.73 4.19
N ASP A 701 11.97 -5.00 5.31
CA ASP A 701 12.83 -3.84 5.53
C ASP A 701 13.26 -3.76 7.00
N VAL A 702 14.16 -2.83 7.31
CA VAL A 702 14.68 -2.68 8.67
C VAL A 702 13.64 -2.30 9.72
N ILE A 703 12.57 -1.59 9.35
CA ILE A 703 11.54 -1.17 10.31
C ILE A 703 10.71 -2.40 10.71
N SER A 704 10.30 -3.17 9.70
CA SER A 704 9.53 -4.40 9.88
C SER A 704 10.36 -5.51 10.53
N ARG A 705 11.66 -5.63 10.24
CA ARG A 705 12.55 -6.58 10.93
C ARG A 705 12.82 -6.23 12.38
N SER A 706 12.91 -4.95 12.73
CA SER A 706 13.04 -4.51 14.12
C SER A 706 11.70 -4.53 14.89
N SER A 707 10.57 -4.80 14.22
CA SER A 707 9.23 -4.85 14.84
C SER A 707 8.99 -6.18 15.56
N PRO A 708 8.73 -6.16 16.89
CA PRO A 708 8.32 -7.36 17.60
C PRO A 708 6.93 -7.85 17.16
N THR A 709 6.03 -6.95 16.72
CA THR A 709 4.73 -7.37 16.18
C THR A 709 4.87 -8.14 14.88
N MET A 710 5.72 -7.70 13.96
CA MET A 710 5.99 -8.42 12.71
C MET A 710 6.63 -9.78 12.96
N ALA A 711 7.56 -9.87 13.92
CA ALA A 711 8.14 -11.15 14.35
C ALA A 711 7.08 -12.15 14.82
N ARG A 712 6.10 -11.69 15.61
CA ARG A 712 4.96 -12.53 16.03
C ARG A 712 4.09 -12.95 14.86
N CYS A 713 3.82 -12.06 13.90
CA CYS A 713 3.03 -12.38 12.72
C CYS A 713 3.72 -13.45 11.86
N SER A 714 5.04 -13.34 11.68
CA SER A 714 5.85 -14.35 11.01
C SER A 714 5.75 -15.72 11.70
N ALA A 715 5.94 -15.76 13.02
CA ALA A 715 5.85 -17.01 13.79
C ALA A 715 4.43 -17.61 13.80
N ALA A 716 3.40 -16.77 13.88
CA ALA A 716 2.00 -17.19 13.82
C ALA A 716 1.64 -17.80 12.47
N LYS A 717 2.17 -17.23 11.37
CA LYS A 717 1.98 -17.75 10.02
C LYS A 717 2.70 -19.09 9.82
N GLU A 718 3.93 -19.22 10.32
CA GLU A 718 4.72 -20.45 10.20
C GLU A 718 4.10 -21.63 10.97
N THR A 719 3.62 -21.39 12.18
CA THR A 719 3.05 -22.43 13.04
C THR A 719 1.57 -22.72 12.74
N GLY A 720 0.85 -21.76 12.15
CA GLY A 720 -0.61 -21.80 12.03
C GLY A 720 -1.37 -21.71 13.35
N ASP A 721 -0.69 -21.51 14.50
CA ASP A 721 -1.31 -21.42 15.82
C ASP A 721 -1.61 -19.95 16.19
N PRO A 722 -2.87 -19.60 16.51
CA PRO A 722 -3.24 -18.26 16.95
C PRO A 722 -2.69 -17.84 18.32
N ARG A 723 -2.16 -18.79 19.10
CA ARG A 723 -1.61 -18.60 20.45
C ARG A 723 -0.10 -18.45 20.47
N THR A 724 0.54 -18.22 19.32
CA THR A 724 1.98 -17.88 19.23
C THR A 724 2.27 -16.52 19.84
N ASN A 725 2.16 -16.47 21.16
CA ASN A 725 2.28 -15.27 21.95
C ASN A 725 3.67 -15.27 22.59
N PHE A 726 4.68 -14.79 21.86
CA PHE A 726 5.94 -14.34 22.48
C PHE A 726 5.67 -13.00 23.17
N MET A 727 4.97 -13.04 24.28
CA MET A 727 4.79 -11.88 25.14
C MET A 727 6.16 -11.49 25.74
N ALA A 728 6.38 -10.19 25.90
CA ALA A 728 7.47 -9.72 26.76
C ALA A 728 7.29 -10.35 28.16
N PRO A 729 8.38 -10.68 28.89
CA PRO A 729 8.27 -11.21 30.25
C PRO A 729 7.30 -10.36 31.08
N GLY A 730 6.19 -10.96 31.54
CA GLY A 730 5.17 -10.28 32.36
C GLY A 730 3.81 -10.00 31.70
N MET A 731 3.59 -10.39 30.43
CA MET A 731 2.27 -10.29 29.78
C MET A 731 1.72 -11.68 29.45
N GLU A 732 1.41 -12.50 30.44
CA GLU A 732 0.70 -13.77 30.19
C GLU A 732 -0.77 -13.49 29.82
N GLU A 733 -1.39 -14.31 28.95
CA GLU A 733 -2.82 -14.22 28.61
C GLU A 733 -3.72 -14.22 29.86
N ASP A 734 -3.26 -14.88 30.92
CA ASP A 734 -3.97 -15.03 32.20
C ASP A 734 -3.77 -13.84 33.16
N ARG A 735 -2.93 -12.85 32.82
CA ARG A 735 -2.66 -11.65 33.63
C ARG A 735 -2.46 -10.39 32.79
N PRO A 736 -3.53 -9.80 32.24
CA PRO A 736 -3.45 -8.44 31.72
C PRO A 736 -3.17 -7.47 32.88
N MET A 737 -2.09 -6.67 32.78
CA MET A 737 -1.86 -5.52 33.65
C MET A 737 -3.13 -4.67 33.71
N GLY A 738 -3.80 -4.63 34.86
CA GLY A 738 -5.06 -3.91 35.03
C GLY A 738 -6.02 -4.42 36.12
N GLN A 739 -5.79 -5.60 36.72
CA GLN A 739 -6.46 -5.92 37.98
C GLN A 739 -5.74 -5.20 39.12
N ILE A 740 -6.26 -4.03 39.50
CA ILE A 740 -6.07 -3.51 40.85
C ILE A 740 -6.63 -4.59 41.78
N ALA A 741 -5.77 -5.24 42.55
CA ALA A 741 -6.21 -6.07 43.67
C ALA A 741 -6.96 -5.13 44.62
N TYR A 742 -8.29 -5.19 44.63
CA TYR A 742 -9.03 -4.72 45.79
C TYR A 742 -8.68 -5.68 46.92
N GLY A 743 -8.02 -5.14 47.94
CA GLY A 743 -7.48 -5.91 49.04
C GLY A 743 -8.49 -6.88 49.65
N ALA A 744 -7.97 -8.05 50.01
CA ALA A 744 -8.36 -8.76 51.22
C ALA A 744 -7.14 -8.81 52.12
#